data_AF-A0A4Q3W442-F1
#
_entry.id   AF-A0A4Q3W442-F1
#
_cell.length_a   1.000
_cell.length_b   1.000
_cell.length_c   1.000
_cell.angle_alpha   90.00
_cell.angle_beta   90.00
_cell.angle_gamma   90.00
#
_symmetry.space_group_name_H-M   'P 1'
#
loop_
_entity.id
_entity.type
_entity.pdbx_description
1 polymer ?
#
loop_
_entity_poly.entity_id
_entity_poly.type
_entity_poly.pdbx_seq_one_letter_code
_entity_poly.pdbx_strand_id
1 'polypeptide(L)'
;MNDPVMTNEFIAFNPPQTNPLLNLSKSQAIQFTSAKLFPWETLLTFYGSDVFARNLTRAEWRQVGDNQKALYRKRLLARTGQLPAGETADHFLFNNLDWQNLFQLEAVVEYYANHPQPWNTTAPFDVPENPPSVADPKVLQGNAATLTGSGANAVVHLDGNPDLSRLKKFTHFIYLQDADDLSVPTRLYPIIDFNNTASPKTVTVANQFRAPIKPTLKTGVTSTPWTIKLYNYVDIIPLGGSAAIVSDAAQFIIQLDGQPDLTSITSLSFFKATSSVRITNEHVLCDCIRFESEPNKLYQIVHANPANYTVQLENLPAINGPNKWVIEQVPVLIDIDAFGPRTELSGKNATVVNGDMIEIGEWKTAFEKLNKYDTIYLPGDTASARKTYFIKEIIPAEKRLRLNGLPVFGANGSEWSIPSGLSGDLEKIKYKLGPGGPKGFDHYDGCMFVVYNQQVRQKRMWTSYTSRVDNEANNNNRRSIQGNIRYDVFSFFSDGEYKNYSFAIRNNESASGDKVFNARSYFDTTTDEGGQRSIRLHYGNTNSNNGGTGSKGCNVSCLYYDVRSELIDCYQRMHQGVYGHIDVEIQKLFNKKHNESGIIRKEKLKKKVNGVDVMEDNPDHMLAVDWKFKIYAKMWLIRPDERHNGHNLS
;
A
#
# COMPACT_ATOMS: atom_id res chain seq x y z
N MET A 1 -35.00 -8.62 -5.23
CA MET A 1 -34.43 -7.28 -5.46
C MET A 1 -33.63 -7.40 -6.73
N ASN A 2 -34.11 -6.81 -7.82
CA ASN A 2 -33.43 -6.85 -9.11
C ASN A 2 -32.14 -6.05 -8.96
N ASP A 3 -30.99 -6.67 -9.23
CA ASP A 3 -29.72 -5.96 -9.35
C ASP A 3 -29.89 -4.82 -10.35
N PRO A 4 -29.47 -3.59 -10.02
CA PRO A 4 -29.39 -2.55 -11.02
C PRO A 4 -28.34 -2.99 -12.03
N VAL A 5 -28.80 -3.38 -13.23
CA VAL A 5 -27.96 -3.49 -14.41
C VAL A 5 -27.26 -2.14 -14.52
N MET A 6 -25.93 -2.15 -14.36
CA MET A 6 -25.06 -1.02 -14.71
C MET A 6 -25.28 -0.76 -16.20
N THR A 7 -26.22 0.12 -16.52
CA THR A 7 -26.37 0.63 -17.87
C THR A 7 -25.10 1.41 -18.14
N ASN A 8 -24.21 0.82 -18.95
CA ASN A 8 -23.13 1.53 -19.60
C ASN A 8 -23.77 2.64 -20.43
N GLU A 9 -23.94 3.82 -19.84
CA GLU A 9 -24.05 5.05 -20.62
C GLU A 9 -22.73 5.16 -21.39
N PHE A 10 -22.75 4.64 -22.61
CA PHE A 10 -21.71 4.88 -23.60
C PHE A 10 -21.68 6.38 -23.85
N ILE A 11 -20.85 7.09 -23.08
CA ILE A 11 -20.34 8.40 -23.49
C ILE A 11 -19.80 8.19 -24.90
N ALA A 12 -20.35 8.92 -25.87
CA ALA A 12 -19.96 8.81 -27.27
C ALA A 12 -18.43 8.88 -27.36
N PHE A 13 -17.81 7.74 -27.64
CA PHE A 13 -16.38 7.63 -27.80
C PHE A 13 -16.03 8.44 -29.04
N ASN A 14 -15.41 9.61 -28.85
CA ASN A 14 -14.75 10.29 -29.95
C ASN A 14 -13.85 9.25 -30.65
N PRO A 15 -13.84 9.17 -31.99
CA PRO A 15 -12.98 8.22 -32.70
C PRO A 15 -11.56 8.34 -32.14
N PRO A 16 -10.89 7.21 -31.84
CA PRO A 16 -9.63 7.23 -31.12
C PRO A 16 -8.67 8.15 -31.87
N GLN A 17 -8.28 9.25 -31.21
CA GLN A 17 -7.18 10.06 -31.71
C GLN A 17 -6.01 9.11 -31.94
N THR A 18 -5.44 9.13 -33.14
CA THR A 18 -4.32 8.27 -33.52
C THR A 18 -3.24 8.36 -32.44
N ASN A 19 -2.91 7.23 -31.80
CA ASN A 19 -1.92 7.19 -30.73
C ASN A 19 -0.60 7.80 -31.24
N PRO A 20 -0.19 8.98 -30.75
CA PRO A 20 0.95 9.70 -31.33
C PRO A 20 2.28 8.96 -31.13
N LEU A 21 2.35 8.04 -30.16
CA LEU A 21 3.52 7.21 -29.92
C LEU A 21 3.77 6.22 -31.08
N LEU A 22 2.72 5.84 -31.82
CA LEU A 22 2.83 4.91 -32.94
C LEU A 22 3.45 5.53 -34.19
N ASN A 23 3.49 6.86 -34.29
CA ASN A 23 4.04 7.61 -35.44
C ASN A 23 5.52 8.00 -35.29
N LEU A 24 6.13 7.74 -34.13
CA LEU A 24 7.53 8.09 -33.82
C LEU A 24 8.46 6.90 -34.02
N SER A 25 9.79 7.03 -33.98
CA SER A 25 10.67 5.86 -33.80
C SER A 25 10.52 5.28 -32.37
N LYS A 26 11.00 4.06 -32.11
CA LYS A 26 10.85 3.44 -30.77
C LYS A 26 11.55 4.26 -29.69
N SER A 27 12.76 4.74 -29.94
CA SER A 27 13.50 5.62 -29.02
C SER A 27 12.84 6.99 -28.89
N GLN A 28 12.36 7.59 -29.98
CA GLN A 28 11.64 8.87 -29.95
C GLN A 28 10.34 8.77 -29.17
N ALA A 29 9.59 7.67 -29.32
CA ALA A 29 8.35 7.44 -28.58
C ALA A 29 8.61 7.30 -27.09
N ILE A 30 9.64 6.52 -26.69
CA ILE A 30 10.06 6.43 -25.27
C ILE A 30 10.44 7.82 -24.75
N GLN A 31 11.25 8.59 -25.48
CA GLN A 31 11.60 9.96 -25.07
C GLN A 31 10.37 10.86 -24.98
N PHE A 32 9.40 10.73 -25.89
CA PHE A 32 8.18 11.55 -25.88
C PHE A 32 7.32 11.33 -24.64
N THR A 33 7.40 10.15 -24.01
CA THR A 33 6.73 9.88 -22.73
C THR A 33 7.25 10.71 -21.56
N SER A 34 8.41 11.37 -21.66
CA SER A 34 8.86 12.30 -20.60
C SER A 34 8.26 13.70 -20.73
N ALA A 35 7.64 14.03 -21.86
CA ALA A 35 7.09 15.36 -22.12
C ALA A 35 5.60 15.48 -21.79
N LYS A 36 4.87 14.36 -21.75
CA LYS A 36 3.41 14.35 -21.60
C LYS A 36 2.92 13.08 -20.89
N LEU A 37 1.87 13.22 -20.09
CA LEU A 37 1.12 12.09 -19.53
C LEU A 37 0.21 11.46 -20.60
N PHE A 38 0.21 10.14 -20.67
CA PHE A 38 -0.60 9.36 -21.58
C PHE A 38 -1.59 8.48 -20.81
N PRO A 39 -2.84 8.33 -21.28
CA PRO A 39 -3.76 7.33 -20.74
C PRO A 39 -3.16 5.92 -20.79
N TRP A 40 -3.52 5.09 -19.83
CA TRP A 40 -3.02 3.72 -19.70
C TRP A 40 -3.25 2.89 -20.96
N GLU A 41 -4.44 2.98 -21.57
CA GLU A 41 -4.75 2.29 -22.82
C GLU A 41 -3.78 2.67 -23.96
N THR A 42 -3.43 3.96 -24.06
CA THR A 42 -2.46 4.45 -25.05
C THR A 42 -1.07 3.87 -24.80
N LEU A 43 -0.67 3.76 -23.53
CA LEU A 43 0.61 3.17 -23.14
C LEU A 43 0.63 1.65 -23.38
N LEU A 44 -0.48 0.94 -23.15
CA LEU A 44 -0.59 -0.51 -23.42
C LEU A 44 -0.54 -0.83 -24.92
N THR A 45 -1.22 -0.05 -25.76
CA THR A 45 -1.10 -0.17 -27.22
C THR A 45 0.36 0.04 -27.67
N PHE A 46 1.07 0.99 -27.04
CA PHE A 46 2.48 1.23 -27.32
C PHE A 46 3.40 0.11 -26.83
N TYR A 47 3.11 -0.46 -25.64
CA TYR A 47 3.87 -1.55 -25.03
C TYR A 47 3.84 -2.81 -25.88
N GLY A 48 2.64 -3.25 -26.29
CA GLY A 48 2.48 -4.30 -27.29
C GLY A 48 1.63 -5.50 -26.91
N SER A 49 0.44 -5.30 -26.33
CA SER A 49 -0.53 -6.41 -26.18
C SER A 49 -1.33 -6.73 -27.45
N ASP A 50 -1.10 -6.03 -28.57
CA ASP A 50 -1.94 -6.06 -29.77
C ASP A 50 -1.11 -6.03 -31.07
N VAL A 51 -1.73 -6.28 -32.24
CA VAL A 51 -1.07 -6.49 -33.55
C VAL A 51 -0.20 -5.29 -34.02
N PHE A 52 -0.33 -4.11 -33.39
CA PHE A 52 0.46 -2.89 -33.65
C PHE A 52 1.64 -2.69 -32.67
N ALA A 53 2.01 -3.72 -31.90
CA ALA A 53 3.03 -3.73 -30.86
C ALA A 53 4.44 -3.32 -31.34
N ARG A 54 5.16 -2.57 -30.48
CA ARG A 54 6.59 -2.27 -30.67
C ARG A 54 7.55 -3.22 -29.96
N ASN A 55 7.02 -4.26 -29.29
CA ASN A 55 7.78 -5.25 -28.53
C ASN A 55 8.84 -4.58 -27.65
N LEU A 56 8.40 -3.67 -26.77
CA LEU A 56 9.31 -3.04 -25.83
C LEU A 56 9.92 -4.12 -24.93
N THR A 57 11.23 -4.07 -24.74
CA THR A 57 11.89 -4.83 -23.68
C THR A 57 11.37 -4.34 -22.34
N ARG A 58 11.55 -5.15 -21.29
CA ARG A 58 11.19 -4.73 -19.92
C ARG A 58 11.87 -3.42 -19.54
N ALA A 59 13.16 -3.26 -19.85
CA ALA A 59 13.91 -2.04 -19.52
C ALA A 59 13.32 -0.81 -20.20
N GLU A 60 12.93 -0.92 -21.47
CA GLU A 60 12.30 0.17 -22.22
C GLU A 60 10.91 0.50 -21.68
N TRP A 61 10.12 -0.51 -21.31
CA TRP A 61 8.82 -0.29 -20.69
C TRP A 61 8.93 0.35 -19.31
N ARG A 62 9.92 -0.07 -18.52
CA ARG A 62 10.23 0.56 -17.24
C ARG A 62 10.64 2.02 -17.42
N GLN A 63 11.41 2.34 -18.47
CA GLN A 63 11.76 3.72 -18.82
C GLN A 63 10.53 4.57 -19.16
N VAL A 64 9.57 4.02 -19.92
CA VAL A 64 8.27 4.67 -20.16
C VAL A 64 7.57 4.96 -18.83
N GLY A 65 7.50 3.96 -17.95
CA GLY A 65 6.91 4.11 -16.63
C GLY A 65 7.59 5.16 -15.77
N ASP A 66 8.92 5.20 -15.75
CA ASP A 66 9.69 6.17 -14.99
C ASP A 66 9.50 7.61 -15.51
N ASN A 67 9.39 7.78 -16.83
CA ASN A 67 9.04 9.03 -17.46
C ASN A 67 7.63 9.51 -17.03
N GLN A 68 6.63 8.62 -17.07
CA GLN A 68 5.27 8.95 -16.62
C GLN A 68 5.20 9.28 -15.12
N LYS A 69 5.91 8.51 -14.29
CA LYS A 69 6.00 8.78 -12.84
C LYS A 69 6.61 10.13 -12.52
N ALA A 70 7.66 10.52 -13.24
CA ALA A 70 8.28 11.84 -13.05
C ALA A 70 7.27 12.97 -13.25
N LEU A 71 6.46 12.88 -14.32
CA LEU A 71 5.39 13.84 -14.58
C LEU A 71 4.30 13.83 -13.50
N TYR A 72 3.86 12.66 -13.04
CA TYR A 72 2.90 12.57 -11.93
C TYR A 72 3.47 13.14 -10.62
N ARG A 73 4.73 12.84 -10.29
CA ARG A 73 5.42 13.39 -9.10
C ARG A 73 5.54 14.90 -9.15
N LYS A 74 5.85 15.48 -10.31
CA LYS A 74 5.86 16.95 -10.49
C LYS A 74 4.49 17.57 -10.20
N ARG A 75 3.40 16.92 -10.63
CA ARG A 75 2.03 17.33 -10.29
C ARG A 75 1.72 17.15 -8.80
N LEU A 76 2.26 16.12 -8.13
CA LEU A 76 2.11 15.91 -6.68
C LEU A 76 2.86 16.98 -5.88
N LEU A 77 4.06 17.38 -6.32
CA LEU A 77 4.79 18.53 -5.78
C LEU A 77 4.00 19.82 -5.94
N ALA A 78 3.36 20.02 -7.09
CA ALA A 78 2.49 21.17 -7.33
C ALA A 78 1.35 21.20 -6.31
N ARG A 79 0.69 20.05 -6.14
CA ARG A 79 -0.42 19.87 -5.19
C ARG A 79 -0.02 20.21 -3.75
N THR A 80 1.18 19.86 -3.32
CA THR A 80 1.62 20.07 -1.92
C THR A 80 2.29 21.41 -1.67
N GLY A 81 2.42 22.24 -2.72
CA GLY A 81 3.10 23.53 -2.67
C GLY A 81 4.62 23.37 -2.51
N GLN A 82 5.18 22.32 -3.10
CA GLN A 82 6.60 21.97 -3.04
C GLN A 82 7.29 22.00 -4.39
N LEU A 83 6.63 22.53 -5.44
CA LEU A 83 7.31 22.80 -6.70
C LEU A 83 8.50 23.76 -6.48
N PRO A 84 9.65 23.50 -7.10
CA PRO A 84 10.76 24.45 -7.11
C PRO A 84 10.34 25.82 -7.68
N ALA A 85 10.99 26.88 -7.21
CA ALA A 85 10.70 28.24 -7.67
C ALA A 85 10.96 28.37 -9.18
N GLY A 86 9.99 28.96 -9.90
CA GLY A 86 10.05 29.12 -11.36
C GLY A 86 9.51 27.94 -12.16
N GLU A 87 9.25 26.80 -11.51
CA GLU A 87 8.57 25.70 -12.16
C GLU A 87 7.05 25.84 -12.13
N THR A 88 6.42 25.35 -13.19
CA THR A 88 4.96 25.25 -13.29
C THR A 88 4.58 23.82 -13.62
N ALA A 89 3.52 23.34 -12.98
CA ALA A 89 2.84 22.10 -13.35
C ALA A 89 1.39 22.19 -12.87
N ASP A 90 0.51 21.48 -13.58
CA ASP A 90 -0.86 21.30 -13.10
C ASP A 90 -0.85 20.62 -11.73
N HIS A 91 -1.83 20.93 -10.90
CA HIS A 91 -2.02 20.17 -9.66
C HIS A 91 -2.38 18.72 -9.99
N PHE A 92 -1.84 17.79 -9.21
CA PHE A 92 -2.23 16.39 -9.33
C PHE A 92 -3.73 16.25 -9.10
N LEU A 93 -4.40 15.59 -10.04
CA LEU A 93 -5.77 15.11 -9.99
C LEU A 93 -5.71 13.62 -10.30
N PHE A 94 -6.18 12.77 -9.38
CA PHE A 94 -6.29 11.35 -9.70
C PHE A 94 -7.35 11.19 -10.76
N ASN A 95 -6.93 10.81 -11.96
CA ASN A 95 -7.82 10.68 -13.08
C ASN A 95 -8.60 9.37 -12.94
N ASN A 96 -9.89 9.44 -12.60
CA ASN A 96 -10.72 8.25 -12.52
C ASN A 96 -10.97 7.56 -13.85
N LEU A 97 -10.81 8.25 -14.98
CA LEU A 97 -10.87 7.59 -16.28
C LEU A 97 -9.58 6.80 -16.55
N ASP A 98 -8.50 7.08 -15.82
CA ASP A 98 -7.18 6.47 -15.95
C ASP A 98 -6.74 5.75 -14.67
N TRP A 99 -7.70 5.28 -13.86
CA TRP A 99 -7.43 4.61 -12.57
C TRP A 99 -6.66 3.30 -12.71
N GLN A 100 -6.63 2.74 -13.91
CA GLN A 100 -5.87 1.54 -14.26
C GLN A 100 -4.38 1.82 -14.52
N ASN A 101 -3.98 3.10 -14.58
CA ASN A 101 -2.61 3.48 -14.84
C ASN A 101 -1.69 3.12 -13.66
N LEU A 102 -0.91 2.06 -13.85
CA LEU A 102 0.02 1.58 -12.83
C LEU A 102 1.06 2.64 -12.46
N PHE A 103 1.50 3.45 -13.43
CA PHE A 103 2.52 4.48 -13.19
C PHE A 103 1.97 5.64 -12.36
N GLN A 104 0.67 5.94 -12.46
CA GLN A 104 0.00 6.87 -11.55
C GLN A 104 0.00 6.33 -10.11
N LEU A 105 -0.34 5.05 -9.93
CA LEU A 105 -0.36 4.39 -8.63
C LEU A 105 1.04 4.31 -8.02
N GLU A 106 2.05 3.89 -8.78
CA GLU A 106 3.45 3.88 -8.34
C GLU A 106 3.90 5.29 -7.94
N ALA A 107 3.63 6.32 -8.75
CA ALA A 107 4.04 7.69 -8.43
C ALA A 107 3.41 8.20 -7.13
N VAL A 108 2.12 7.92 -6.89
CA VAL A 108 1.43 8.28 -5.64
C VAL A 108 2.06 7.54 -4.46
N VAL A 109 2.22 6.23 -4.56
CA VAL A 109 2.81 5.41 -3.48
C VAL A 109 4.23 5.89 -3.17
N GLU A 110 5.08 6.02 -4.19
CA GLU A 110 6.46 6.48 -4.01
C GLU A 110 6.52 7.89 -3.41
N TYR A 111 5.69 8.81 -3.90
CA TYR A 111 5.71 10.18 -3.38
C TYR A 111 5.40 10.19 -1.89
N TYR A 112 4.29 9.59 -1.47
CA TYR A 112 3.88 9.64 -0.06
C TYR A 112 4.69 8.72 0.85
N ALA A 113 5.11 7.54 0.38
CA ALA A 113 5.98 6.63 1.15
C ALA A 113 7.37 7.22 1.40
N ASN A 114 7.85 8.10 0.51
CA ASN A 114 9.10 8.83 0.72
C ASN A 114 8.87 10.20 1.38
N HIS A 115 7.62 10.67 1.40
CA HIS A 115 7.22 11.96 1.95
C HIS A 115 6.14 11.82 3.04
N PRO A 116 6.49 11.35 4.24
CA PRO A 116 5.52 11.16 5.33
C PRO A 116 4.92 12.47 5.89
N GLN A 117 5.48 13.63 5.54
CA GLN A 117 4.94 14.95 5.88
C GLN A 117 4.85 15.85 4.63
N PRO A 118 4.05 15.47 3.63
CA PRO A 118 4.01 16.15 2.32
C PRO A 118 3.53 17.60 2.42
N TRP A 119 2.95 17.97 3.55
CA TRP A 119 2.47 19.32 3.83
C TRP A 119 3.43 20.14 4.70
N ASN A 120 4.68 19.73 4.89
CA ASN A 120 5.67 20.59 5.52
C ASN A 120 6.44 21.35 4.41
N THR A 121 6.36 22.70 4.39
CA THR A 121 7.06 23.56 3.41
C THR A 121 8.40 24.07 3.91
N THR A 122 8.71 23.98 5.21
CA THR A 122 9.91 24.60 5.77
C THR A 122 11.19 23.81 5.46
N ALA A 123 11.06 22.58 5.01
CA ALA A 123 12.14 21.78 4.46
C ALA A 123 11.83 21.48 2.98
N PRO A 124 12.24 22.34 2.03
CA PRO A 124 12.14 22.01 0.61
C PRO A 124 12.88 20.69 0.39
N PHE A 125 12.17 19.71 -0.16
CA PHE A 125 12.70 18.38 -0.35
C PHE A 125 13.27 18.27 -1.77
N ASP A 126 14.50 17.78 -1.89
CA ASP A 126 15.04 17.29 -3.15
C ASP A 126 14.30 15.99 -3.50
N VAL A 127 13.10 16.09 -4.08
CA VAL A 127 12.55 14.97 -4.87
C VAL A 127 13.41 14.96 -6.11
N PRO A 128 14.22 13.93 -6.35
CA PRO A 128 14.96 13.85 -7.59
C PRO A 128 13.94 13.87 -8.75
N GLU A 129 14.00 14.90 -9.61
CA GLU A 129 13.07 15.05 -10.74
C GLU A 129 13.05 13.80 -11.62
N ASN A 130 14.20 13.11 -11.68
CA ASN A 130 14.38 11.79 -12.22
C ASN A 130 14.73 10.83 -11.09
N PRO A 131 14.33 9.53 -11.11
CA PRO A 131 14.90 8.56 -10.18
C PRO A 131 16.42 8.76 -10.19
N PRO A 132 17.06 9.04 -9.05
CA PRO A 132 18.31 9.79 -9.06
C PRO A 132 19.32 9.16 -10.02
N SER A 133 19.99 10.01 -10.79
CA SER A 133 21.09 9.56 -11.63
C SER A 133 22.12 8.86 -10.74
N VAL A 134 22.97 8.02 -11.35
CA VAL A 134 24.00 7.19 -10.68
C VAL A 134 24.88 7.97 -9.67
N ALA A 135 24.88 9.32 -9.72
CA ALA A 135 25.59 10.21 -8.82
C ALA A 135 24.97 10.43 -7.43
N ASP A 136 23.67 10.15 -7.22
CA ASP A 136 23.06 10.10 -5.89
C ASP A 136 22.65 8.65 -5.58
N PRO A 137 23.39 7.93 -4.74
CA PRO A 137 23.12 6.53 -4.52
C PRO A 137 21.75 6.37 -3.84
N LYS A 138 20.76 5.89 -4.60
CA LYS A 138 19.46 5.33 -4.13
C LYS A 138 19.63 4.33 -2.98
N VAL A 139 20.84 3.83 -2.87
CA VAL A 139 21.29 2.75 -2.06
C VAL A 139 22.60 3.15 -1.41
N LEU A 140 22.60 3.44 -0.10
CA LEU A 140 23.86 3.47 0.63
C LEU A 140 24.36 2.04 0.71
N GLN A 141 25.62 1.80 0.37
CA GLN A 141 26.20 0.46 0.44
C GLN A 141 27.66 0.55 0.86
N GLY A 142 28.14 -0.55 1.40
CA GLY A 142 29.54 -0.70 1.76
C GLY A 142 29.93 -2.17 1.81
N ASN A 143 31.23 -2.41 1.81
CA ASN A 143 31.79 -3.75 1.70
C ASN A 143 31.86 -4.43 3.07
N ALA A 144 31.84 -3.66 4.15
CA ALA A 144 32.07 -4.15 5.50
C ALA A 144 31.27 -3.37 6.54
N ALA A 145 30.27 -4.04 7.12
CA ALA A 145 29.62 -3.65 8.34
C ALA A 145 30.07 -4.56 9.49
N THR A 146 30.36 -3.98 10.64
CA THR A 146 30.60 -4.75 11.88
C THR A 146 29.48 -4.50 12.88
N LEU A 147 29.24 -5.47 13.78
CA LEU A 147 28.12 -5.44 14.72
C LEU A 147 28.65 -5.35 16.15
N THR A 148 28.25 -4.29 16.86
CA THR A 148 28.58 -4.10 18.29
C THR A 148 27.31 -3.96 19.14
N GLY A 149 27.49 -4.03 20.46
CA GLY A 149 26.40 -4.02 21.43
C GLY A 149 25.95 -5.43 21.83
N SER A 150 25.51 -5.55 23.08
CA SER A 150 24.83 -6.70 23.66
C SER A 150 23.39 -6.30 23.98
N GLY A 151 22.41 -7.13 23.59
CA GLY A 151 20.99 -6.89 23.90
C GLY A 151 20.07 -6.85 22.67
N ALA A 152 18.87 -6.26 22.85
CA ALA A 152 17.80 -6.26 21.86
C ALA A 152 18.06 -5.35 20.64
N ASN A 153 19.01 -4.42 20.76
CA ASN A 153 19.41 -3.49 19.72
C ASN A 153 20.87 -3.71 19.39
N ALA A 154 21.20 -3.88 18.11
CA ALA A 154 22.57 -3.96 17.64
C ALA A 154 22.97 -2.66 16.95
N VAL A 155 24.21 -2.23 17.19
CA VAL A 155 24.80 -1.08 16.51
C VAL A 155 25.65 -1.61 15.37
N VAL A 156 25.21 -1.34 14.15
CA VAL A 156 25.94 -1.63 12.92
C VAL A 156 26.89 -0.46 12.65
N HIS A 157 28.18 -0.74 12.60
CA HIS A 157 29.21 0.20 12.17
C HIS A 157 29.43 0.04 10.68
N LEU A 158 29.24 1.12 9.93
CA LEU A 158 29.29 1.13 8.47
C LEU A 158 30.68 1.59 7.99
N ASP A 159 31.29 0.86 7.08
CA ASP A 159 32.47 1.34 6.34
C ASP A 159 32.12 2.45 5.34
N GLY A 160 33.14 3.12 4.80
CA GLY A 160 32.97 4.09 3.70
C GLY A 160 32.39 5.46 4.06
N ASN A 161 32.13 5.74 5.35
CA ASN A 161 31.60 7.01 5.85
C ASN A 161 30.32 7.51 5.12
N PRO A 162 29.29 6.66 4.94
CA PRO A 162 28.12 6.94 4.10
C PRO A 162 27.29 8.12 4.62
N ASP A 163 26.72 9.00 3.80
CA ASP A 163 25.85 10.05 4.32
C ASP A 163 24.49 9.51 4.82
N LEU A 164 24.31 9.49 6.14
CA LEU A 164 23.09 9.03 6.81
C LEU A 164 22.08 10.16 7.05
N SER A 165 22.36 11.40 6.61
CA SER A 165 21.48 12.57 6.81
C SER A 165 20.05 12.35 6.30
N ARG A 166 19.91 11.47 5.30
CA ARG A 166 18.67 11.11 4.64
C ARG A 166 17.92 9.97 5.31
N LEU A 167 18.51 9.32 6.32
CA LEU A 167 17.85 8.21 6.98
C LEU A 167 16.63 8.66 7.78
N LYS A 168 15.60 7.80 7.79
CA LYS A 168 14.37 7.98 8.57
C LYS A 168 14.19 6.75 9.42
N LYS A 169 14.09 6.96 10.74
CA LYS A 169 13.85 5.90 11.72
C LYS A 169 12.56 5.16 11.37
N PHE A 170 12.54 3.84 11.52
CA PHE A 170 11.40 2.95 11.24
C PHE A 170 10.85 3.01 9.80
N THR A 171 11.54 3.72 8.91
CA THR A 171 11.15 3.86 7.51
C THR A 171 12.14 3.12 6.62
N HIS A 172 13.44 3.28 6.91
CA HIS A 172 14.50 2.61 6.15
C HIS A 172 14.95 1.32 6.81
N PHE A 173 15.45 0.42 5.97
CA PHE A 173 15.96 -0.89 6.35
C PHE A 173 17.40 -1.01 5.87
N ILE A 174 18.22 -1.70 6.66
CA ILE A 174 19.55 -2.14 6.26
C ILE A 174 19.52 -3.65 5.96
N TYR A 175 20.00 -4.02 4.78
CA TYR A 175 20.31 -5.39 4.40
C TYR A 175 21.75 -5.71 4.80
N LEU A 176 21.97 -6.85 5.46
CA LEU A 176 23.30 -7.34 5.87
C LEU A 176 23.59 -8.71 5.23
N GLN A 177 24.48 -8.78 4.25
CA GLN A 177 24.60 -9.93 3.35
C GLN A 177 24.95 -11.26 4.04
N ASP A 178 25.76 -11.25 5.07
CA ASP A 178 26.29 -12.42 5.79
C ASP A 178 25.81 -12.47 7.23
N ALA A 179 24.69 -11.80 7.51
CA ALA A 179 23.95 -12.10 8.72
C ALA A 179 23.45 -13.55 8.66
N ASP A 180 23.81 -14.34 9.67
CA ASP A 180 23.45 -15.74 9.87
C ASP A 180 22.17 -15.91 10.68
N ASP A 181 21.43 -14.81 10.83
CA ASP A 181 20.19 -14.85 11.57
C ASP A 181 19.16 -15.62 10.74
N LEU A 182 19.08 -16.93 10.98
CA LEU A 182 18.07 -17.81 10.39
C LEU A 182 16.64 -17.36 10.73
N SER A 183 16.46 -16.49 11.73
CA SER A 183 15.17 -15.86 12.05
C SER A 183 14.88 -14.61 11.21
N VAL A 184 15.85 -14.08 10.45
CA VAL A 184 15.70 -12.95 9.52
C VAL A 184 16.28 -13.30 8.14
N PRO A 185 15.62 -14.14 7.34
CA PRO A 185 16.11 -14.73 6.10
C PRO A 185 16.18 -13.73 4.94
N THR A 186 15.43 -12.64 5.04
CA THR A 186 15.57 -11.49 4.15
C THR A 186 16.82 -10.68 4.45
N ARG A 187 17.44 -10.91 5.62
CA ARG A 187 18.58 -10.15 6.16
C ARG A 187 18.33 -8.64 6.21
N LEU A 188 17.06 -8.23 6.22
CA LEU A 188 16.60 -6.84 6.28
C LEU A 188 16.24 -6.48 7.72
N TYR A 189 16.90 -5.47 8.25
CA TYR A 189 16.73 -4.99 9.62
C TYR A 189 16.20 -3.55 9.62
N PRO A 190 15.14 -3.24 10.39
CA PRO A 190 14.64 -1.88 10.50
C PRO A 190 15.66 -1.00 11.23
N ILE A 191 15.93 0.18 10.66
CA ILE A 191 16.79 1.19 11.27
C ILE A 191 15.96 1.95 12.30
N ILE A 192 16.24 1.76 13.58
CA ILE A 192 15.52 2.41 14.69
C ILE A 192 16.22 3.67 15.18
N ASP A 193 17.52 3.79 14.93
CA ASP A 193 18.30 4.98 15.21
C ASP A 193 19.55 5.04 14.31
N PHE A 194 20.21 6.19 14.22
CA PHE A 194 21.46 6.33 13.48
C PHE A 194 22.27 7.53 13.96
N ASN A 195 23.60 7.43 13.83
CA ASN A 195 24.53 8.50 14.16
C ASN A 195 25.32 8.91 12.92
N ASN A 196 24.93 10.03 12.30
CA ASN A 196 25.61 10.59 11.13
C ASN A 196 26.89 11.36 11.47
N THR A 197 27.17 11.61 12.75
CA THR A 197 28.33 12.39 13.22
C THR A 197 29.47 11.53 13.75
N ALA A 198 29.23 10.24 13.98
CA ALA A 198 30.25 9.28 14.43
C ALA A 198 31.19 8.86 13.28
N SER A 199 32.38 8.39 13.63
CA SER A 199 33.33 7.73 12.72
C SER A 199 33.84 6.43 13.36
N PRO A 200 33.50 5.24 12.82
CA PRO A 200 32.61 5.02 11.69
C PRO A 200 31.17 5.43 11.99
N LYS A 201 30.41 5.75 10.94
CA LYS A 201 28.99 6.06 11.09
C LYS A 201 28.22 4.80 11.49
N THR A 202 27.19 4.99 12.30
CA THR A 202 26.46 3.85 12.86
C THR A 202 24.98 3.94 12.58
N VAL A 203 24.37 2.77 12.41
CA VAL A 203 22.91 2.60 12.49
C VAL A 203 22.59 1.63 13.61
N THR A 204 21.62 1.98 14.43
CA THR A 204 21.06 1.06 15.42
C THR A 204 19.89 0.35 14.77
N VAL A 205 19.94 -0.97 14.80
CA VAL A 205 18.87 -1.82 14.29
C VAL A 205 18.18 -2.54 15.43
N ALA A 206 16.86 -2.71 15.30
CA ALA A 206 16.13 -3.65 16.16
C ALA A 206 16.20 -5.04 15.52
N ASN A 207 16.40 -6.08 16.33
CA ASN A 207 16.05 -7.42 15.84
C ASN A 207 14.54 -7.60 15.84
N GLN A 208 14.03 -8.38 14.90
CA GLN A 208 12.63 -8.69 14.70
C GLN A 208 12.07 -9.56 15.86
N PHE A 209 11.83 -8.92 17.01
CA PHE A 209 10.81 -9.19 18.04
C PHE A 209 10.51 -10.62 18.55
N ARG A 210 11.48 -11.55 18.57
CA ARG A 210 11.41 -12.77 19.40
C ARG A 210 12.68 -12.98 20.20
N ALA A 211 12.64 -12.64 21.49
CA ALA A 211 13.80 -12.65 22.39
C ALA A 211 14.93 -11.72 21.86
N PRO A 212 15.92 -11.31 22.67
CA PRO A 212 17.07 -10.57 22.18
C PRO A 212 17.97 -11.50 21.36
N ILE A 213 17.48 -11.99 20.23
CA ILE A 213 18.35 -12.55 19.21
C ILE A 213 19.07 -11.35 18.63
N LYS A 214 20.38 -11.44 18.46
CA LYS A 214 21.23 -10.38 17.94
C LYS A 214 21.35 -10.64 16.43
N PRO A 215 21.37 -9.62 15.55
CA PRO A 215 21.96 -9.82 14.23
C PRO A 215 23.37 -10.37 14.46
N THR A 216 23.59 -11.62 14.09
CA THR A 216 24.89 -12.27 14.18
C THR A 216 25.41 -12.46 12.78
N LEU A 217 26.69 -12.17 12.58
CA LEU A 217 27.37 -12.59 11.36
C LEU A 217 27.57 -14.11 11.42
N LYS A 218 27.69 -14.73 10.23
CA LYS A 218 28.05 -16.14 10.10
C LYS A 218 29.29 -16.46 10.92
N THR A 219 29.34 -17.68 11.46
CA THR A 219 30.53 -18.13 12.20
C THR A 219 31.76 -17.99 11.31
N GLY A 220 32.79 -17.29 11.81
CA GLY A 220 34.01 -16.98 11.05
C GLY A 220 33.96 -15.71 10.21
N VAL A 221 32.82 -15.01 10.15
CA VAL A 221 32.66 -13.73 9.44
C VAL A 221 32.77 -12.56 10.43
N THR A 222 33.72 -11.67 10.20
CA THR A 222 33.99 -10.50 11.07
C THR A 222 33.33 -9.21 10.58
N SER A 223 33.01 -9.14 9.29
CA SER A 223 32.28 -8.03 8.67
C SER A 223 31.40 -8.54 7.53
N THR A 224 30.41 -7.76 7.13
CA THR A 224 29.52 -8.16 6.03
C THR A 224 29.19 -6.99 5.09
N PRO A 225 29.06 -7.22 3.77
CA PRO A 225 28.50 -6.22 2.89
C PRO A 225 27.11 -5.78 3.35
N TRP A 226 26.83 -4.49 3.19
CA TRP A 226 25.59 -3.90 3.66
C TRP A 226 24.98 -2.96 2.63
N THR A 227 23.67 -2.76 2.75
CA THR A 227 22.88 -1.99 1.77
C THR A 227 21.70 -1.33 2.47
N ILE A 228 21.51 -0.02 2.33
CA ILE A 228 20.34 0.73 2.82
C ILE A 228 19.66 1.42 1.66
N LYS A 229 18.38 1.10 1.43
CA LYS A 229 17.57 1.81 0.44
C LYS A 229 17.02 3.10 1.06
N LEU A 230 17.43 4.24 0.51
CA LEU A 230 16.99 5.58 0.95
C LEU A 230 15.68 6.01 0.30
N TYR A 231 15.22 5.24 -0.67
CA TYR A 231 14.02 5.53 -1.45
C TYR A 231 13.17 4.27 -1.54
N ASN A 232 11.92 4.38 -1.09
CA ASN A 232 10.87 3.40 -1.33
C ASN A 232 10.49 3.47 -2.82
N TYR A 233 11.21 2.73 -3.64
CA TYR A 233 10.87 2.51 -5.05
C TYR A 233 9.78 1.47 -5.14
N VAL A 234 8.75 1.74 -5.95
CA VAL A 234 7.66 0.80 -6.20
C VAL A 234 7.69 0.42 -7.66
N ASP A 235 7.90 -0.87 -7.89
CA ASP A 235 7.80 -1.52 -9.18
C ASP A 235 6.72 -2.60 -9.09
N ILE A 236 5.56 -2.31 -9.65
CA ILE A 236 4.45 -3.28 -9.79
C ILE A 236 4.46 -3.94 -11.17
N ILE A 237 5.48 -3.65 -11.99
CA ILE A 237 5.76 -4.42 -13.21
C ILE A 237 6.54 -5.69 -12.81
N PRO A 238 6.04 -6.89 -13.14
CA PRO A 238 6.75 -8.15 -12.98
C PRO A 238 8.21 -8.05 -13.40
N LEU A 239 9.10 -8.60 -12.57
CA LEU A 239 10.50 -8.75 -12.96
C LEU A 239 10.58 -9.74 -14.12
N GLY A 240 11.49 -9.52 -15.05
CA GLY A 240 11.66 -10.41 -16.18
C GLY A 240 12.91 -10.09 -16.97
N GLY A 241 13.38 -11.07 -17.73
CA GLY A 241 14.63 -11.00 -18.46
C GLY A 241 14.65 -11.95 -19.65
N SER A 242 15.73 -11.87 -20.42
CA SER A 242 15.84 -12.59 -21.69
C SER A 242 16.46 -13.98 -21.51
N ALA A 243 17.17 -14.21 -20.41
CA ALA A 243 17.91 -15.43 -20.16
C ALA A 243 17.95 -15.78 -18.67
N ALA A 244 17.42 -16.95 -18.35
CA ALA A 244 17.62 -17.67 -17.11
C ALA A 244 18.29 -19.01 -17.42
N ILE A 245 19.25 -19.41 -16.58
CA ILE A 245 20.02 -20.65 -16.73
C ILE A 245 20.05 -21.38 -15.39
N VAL A 246 19.91 -22.70 -15.41
CA VAL A 246 20.15 -23.53 -14.21
C VAL A 246 21.64 -23.48 -13.87
N SER A 247 22.00 -22.77 -12.80
CA SER A 247 23.40 -22.66 -12.35
C SER A 247 23.80 -23.80 -11.41
N ASP A 248 22.84 -24.36 -10.67
CA ASP A 248 23.04 -25.55 -9.83
C ASP A 248 21.75 -26.38 -9.81
N ALA A 249 21.77 -27.51 -10.52
CA ALA A 249 20.61 -28.39 -10.63
C ALA A 249 20.33 -29.18 -9.34
N ALA A 250 21.35 -29.43 -8.50
CA ALA A 250 21.19 -30.17 -7.26
C ALA A 250 20.49 -29.33 -6.17
N GLN A 251 20.66 -28.00 -6.25
CA GLN A 251 20.04 -27.04 -5.34
C GLN A 251 18.85 -26.27 -5.95
N PHE A 252 18.51 -26.54 -7.22
CA PHE A 252 17.47 -25.83 -7.99
C PHE A 252 17.71 -24.32 -8.07
N ILE A 253 18.98 -23.92 -8.24
CA ILE A 253 19.37 -22.51 -8.35
C ILE A 253 19.37 -22.09 -9.82
N ILE A 254 18.67 -20.98 -10.08
CA ILE A 254 18.56 -20.34 -11.38
C ILE A 254 19.29 -19.00 -11.34
N GLN A 255 20.22 -18.81 -12.28
CA GLN A 255 20.86 -17.54 -12.57
C GLN A 255 19.98 -16.72 -13.51
N LEU A 256 19.72 -15.47 -13.14
CA LEU A 256 18.94 -14.52 -13.93
C LEU A 256 19.86 -13.50 -14.60
N ASP A 257 19.54 -13.11 -15.84
CA ASP A 257 20.20 -12.02 -16.56
C ASP A 257 19.68 -10.63 -16.15
N GLY A 258 20.34 -9.57 -16.63
CA GLY A 258 19.84 -8.19 -16.52
C GLY A 258 19.93 -7.53 -15.14
N GLN A 259 20.56 -8.20 -14.16
CA GLN A 259 20.76 -7.67 -12.79
C GLN A 259 19.46 -7.20 -12.10
N PRO A 260 18.41 -8.04 -12.01
CA PRO A 260 17.13 -7.66 -11.44
C PRO A 260 17.23 -7.34 -9.94
N ASP A 261 16.42 -6.40 -9.46
CA ASP A 261 16.31 -6.09 -8.04
C ASP A 261 15.46 -7.17 -7.32
N LEU A 262 16.13 -8.21 -6.85
CA LEU A 262 15.50 -9.33 -6.13
C LEU A 262 15.19 -9.03 -4.66
N THR A 263 15.53 -7.85 -4.13
CA THR A 263 15.30 -7.54 -2.69
C THR A 263 13.81 -7.39 -2.34
N SER A 264 12.96 -7.24 -3.35
CA SER A 264 11.50 -7.11 -3.20
C SER A 264 10.76 -8.44 -3.26
N ILE A 265 11.47 -9.54 -3.55
CA ILE A 265 10.88 -10.88 -3.72
C ILE A 265 10.41 -11.43 -2.38
N THR A 266 9.14 -11.81 -2.32
CA THR A 266 8.60 -12.61 -1.22
C THR A 266 8.86 -14.08 -1.53
N SER A 267 9.79 -14.70 -0.82
CA SER A 267 10.13 -16.12 -0.99
C SER A 267 9.50 -17.00 0.11
N LEU A 268 9.50 -18.33 -0.07
CA LEU A 268 9.03 -19.24 0.99
C LEU A 268 9.86 -19.13 2.27
N SER A 269 11.18 -18.88 2.15
CA SER A 269 12.05 -18.68 3.30
C SER A 269 11.60 -17.50 4.17
N PHE A 270 11.07 -16.42 3.57
CA PHE A 270 10.51 -15.28 4.31
C PHE A 270 9.42 -15.72 5.30
N PHE A 271 8.48 -16.58 4.86
CA PHE A 271 7.42 -17.07 5.73
C PHE A 271 7.94 -17.99 6.83
N LYS A 272 8.86 -18.90 6.49
CA LYS A 272 9.44 -19.87 7.44
C LYS A 272 10.09 -19.19 8.65
N ALA A 273 10.67 -18.01 8.47
CA ALA A 273 11.32 -17.32 9.56
C ALA A 273 10.45 -16.30 10.30
N THR A 274 9.51 -15.67 9.60
CA THR A 274 8.60 -14.68 10.21
C THR A 274 7.44 -15.35 10.95
N SER A 275 7.13 -16.61 10.65
CA SER A 275 6.01 -17.32 11.26
C SER A 275 6.42 -18.06 12.52
N SER A 276 5.99 -17.54 13.66
CA SER A 276 5.93 -18.30 14.90
C SER A 276 4.92 -19.44 14.92
N VAL A 277 3.94 -19.32 14.04
CA VAL A 277 3.00 -20.38 13.74
C VAL A 277 3.77 -21.29 12.81
N ARG A 278 3.86 -22.59 13.10
CA ARG A 278 4.33 -23.57 12.12
C ARG A 278 3.40 -23.44 10.91
N ILE A 279 3.80 -22.62 9.93
CA ILE A 279 3.27 -22.73 8.59
C ILE A 279 3.77 -24.09 8.16
N THR A 280 2.92 -25.11 8.33
CA THR A 280 3.14 -26.41 7.73
C THR A 280 3.29 -26.10 6.24
N ASN A 281 4.44 -26.46 5.68
CA ASN A 281 5.05 -25.88 4.47
C ASN A 281 4.18 -25.90 3.19
N GLU A 282 2.96 -26.41 3.22
CA GLU A 282 2.32 -26.98 2.03
C GLU A 282 1.42 -26.02 1.26
N HIS A 283 1.13 -24.79 1.73
CA HIS A 283 0.05 -24.02 1.07
C HIS A 283 0.14 -22.50 1.01
N VAL A 284 1.20 -21.86 1.53
CA VAL A 284 1.33 -20.40 1.36
C VAL A 284 2.03 -20.14 0.03
N LEU A 285 1.31 -19.54 -0.90
CA LEU A 285 1.90 -19.11 -2.17
C LEU A 285 2.65 -17.80 -1.99
N CYS A 286 3.90 -17.80 -2.45
CA CYS A 286 4.79 -16.66 -2.48
C CYS A 286 5.08 -16.26 -3.94
N ASP A 287 6.02 -15.36 -4.19
CA ASP A 287 6.38 -14.99 -5.56
C ASP A 287 6.85 -16.24 -6.34
N CYS A 288 6.41 -16.35 -7.59
CA CYS A 288 6.70 -17.51 -8.45
C CYS A 288 7.43 -17.05 -9.71
N ILE A 289 8.20 -17.94 -10.33
CA ILE A 289 8.83 -17.68 -11.63
C ILE A 289 8.19 -18.53 -12.72
N ARG A 290 8.03 -17.95 -13.91
CA ARG A 290 7.58 -18.58 -15.14
C ARG A 290 8.67 -18.50 -16.20
N PHE A 291 8.78 -19.54 -17.02
CA PHE A 291 9.69 -19.61 -18.15
C PHE A 291 8.91 -19.65 -19.47
N GLU A 292 9.47 -19.07 -20.53
CA GLU A 292 8.83 -19.02 -21.86
C GLU A 292 8.60 -20.42 -22.46
N SER A 293 9.48 -21.39 -22.20
CA SER A 293 9.27 -22.78 -22.64
C SER A 293 8.20 -23.54 -21.86
N GLU A 294 7.76 -23.03 -20.70
CA GLU A 294 6.75 -23.65 -19.84
C GLU A 294 5.68 -22.62 -19.43
N PRO A 295 4.94 -22.03 -20.40
CA PRO A 295 4.13 -20.83 -20.17
C PRO A 295 2.92 -21.03 -19.24
N ASN A 296 2.56 -22.28 -18.94
CA ASN A 296 1.45 -22.65 -18.07
C ASN A 296 1.90 -23.14 -16.68
N LYS A 297 3.22 -23.16 -16.42
CA LYS A 297 3.78 -23.67 -15.17
C LYS A 297 4.51 -22.57 -14.40
N LEU A 298 4.25 -22.54 -13.11
CA LEU A 298 4.90 -21.65 -12.15
C LEU A 298 5.78 -22.45 -11.21
N TYR A 299 6.94 -21.89 -10.90
CA TYR A 299 7.88 -22.45 -9.94
C TYR A 299 7.95 -21.54 -8.73
N GLN A 300 7.60 -22.06 -7.56
CA GLN A 300 7.64 -21.29 -6.33
C GLN A 300 9.09 -20.92 -5.96
N ILE A 301 9.32 -19.64 -5.62
CA ILE A 301 10.64 -19.16 -5.22
C ILE A 301 10.84 -19.44 -3.73
N VAL A 302 11.77 -20.35 -3.41
CA VAL A 302 12.13 -20.71 -2.04
C VAL A 302 13.04 -19.67 -1.41
N HIS A 303 14.02 -19.19 -2.17
CA HIS A 303 14.99 -18.19 -1.75
C HIS A 303 15.38 -17.28 -2.92
N ALA A 304 15.70 -16.02 -2.63
CA ALA A 304 16.23 -15.08 -3.60
C ALA A 304 17.54 -14.50 -3.08
N ASN A 305 18.57 -14.45 -3.93
CA ASN A 305 19.87 -13.90 -3.63
C ASN A 305 20.16 -12.68 -4.52
N PRO A 306 19.89 -11.46 -4.03
CA PRO A 306 20.08 -10.25 -4.80
C PRO A 306 21.52 -9.99 -5.23
N ALA A 307 22.51 -10.41 -4.44
CA ALA A 307 23.92 -10.14 -4.74
C ALA A 307 24.43 -10.92 -5.96
N ASN A 308 23.90 -12.13 -6.15
CA ASN A 308 24.28 -13.01 -7.27
C ASN A 308 23.24 -13.02 -8.39
N TYR A 309 22.11 -12.31 -8.22
CA TYR A 309 20.98 -12.35 -9.15
C TYR A 309 20.45 -13.78 -9.39
N THR A 310 20.42 -14.59 -8.33
CA THR A 310 19.93 -15.96 -8.39
C THR A 310 18.67 -16.15 -7.58
N VAL A 311 17.85 -17.11 -7.99
CA VAL A 311 16.70 -17.60 -7.22
C VAL A 311 16.83 -19.12 -7.03
N GLN A 312 16.43 -19.60 -5.85
CA GLN A 312 16.28 -21.02 -5.56
C GLN A 312 14.79 -21.38 -5.69
N LEU A 313 14.50 -22.43 -6.45
CA LEU A 313 13.14 -22.90 -6.69
C LEU A 313 12.80 -24.13 -5.85
N GLU A 314 11.50 -24.39 -5.66
CA GLU A 314 11.04 -25.59 -4.98
C GLU A 314 11.27 -26.86 -5.82
N ASN A 315 11.17 -26.73 -7.14
CA ASN A 315 11.36 -27.80 -8.10
C ASN A 315 12.25 -27.34 -9.25
N LEU A 316 13.02 -28.27 -9.84
CA LEU A 316 13.85 -27.97 -11.02
C LEU A 316 12.97 -27.74 -12.26
N PRO A 317 13.16 -26.64 -13.00
CA PRO A 317 12.44 -26.41 -14.25
C PRO A 317 13.00 -27.23 -15.40
N ALA A 318 12.14 -27.59 -16.36
CA ALA A 318 12.51 -28.37 -17.54
C ALA A 318 13.02 -27.47 -18.67
N ILE A 319 13.98 -26.59 -18.36
CA ILE A 319 14.58 -25.65 -19.33
C ILE A 319 15.92 -26.19 -19.85
N ASN A 320 16.09 -26.14 -21.17
CA ASN A 320 17.34 -26.51 -21.85
C ASN A 320 18.04 -25.24 -22.33
N GLY A 321 19.07 -24.80 -21.62
CA GLY A 321 19.81 -23.57 -21.94
C GLY A 321 19.08 -22.28 -21.52
N PRO A 322 19.53 -21.12 -22.02
CA PRO A 322 18.95 -19.81 -21.70
C PRO A 322 17.46 -19.74 -22.06
N ASN A 323 16.64 -19.29 -21.11
CA ASN A 323 15.19 -19.15 -21.30
C ASN A 323 14.70 -17.77 -20.86
N LYS A 324 13.74 -17.17 -21.56
CA LYS A 324 13.11 -15.95 -21.03
C LYS A 324 12.34 -16.28 -19.76
N TRP A 325 12.32 -15.34 -18.84
CA TRP A 325 11.74 -15.56 -17.52
C TRP A 325 10.94 -14.34 -17.07
N VAL A 326 9.92 -14.59 -16.25
CA VAL A 326 9.11 -13.57 -15.59
C VAL A 326 8.82 -14.04 -14.16
N ILE A 327 9.02 -13.16 -13.18
CA ILE A 327 8.59 -13.40 -11.80
C ILE A 327 7.18 -12.83 -11.61
N GLU A 328 6.23 -13.72 -11.38
CA GLU A 328 4.88 -13.41 -10.97
C GLU A 328 4.85 -13.16 -9.46
N GLN A 329 4.84 -11.88 -9.10
CA GLN A 329 4.74 -11.46 -7.72
C GLN A 329 3.33 -11.66 -7.18
N VAL A 330 3.22 -11.87 -5.86
CA VAL A 330 1.93 -11.89 -5.17
C VAL A 330 1.17 -10.57 -5.36
N PRO A 331 -0.16 -10.56 -5.16
CA PRO A 331 -0.95 -9.35 -5.28
C PRO A 331 -0.44 -8.20 -4.40
N VAL A 332 -0.53 -6.98 -4.93
CA VAL A 332 -0.25 -5.73 -4.22
C VAL A 332 -1.57 -4.99 -4.03
N LEU A 333 -1.94 -4.75 -2.79
CA LEU A 333 -3.02 -3.86 -2.39
C LEU A 333 -2.46 -2.44 -2.27
N ILE A 334 -3.12 -1.47 -2.88
CA ILE A 334 -2.80 -0.05 -2.68
C ILE A 334 -4.06 0.60 -2.11
N ASP A 335 -4.03 0.92 -0.83
CA ASP A 335 -5.11 1.60 -0.12
C ASP A 335 -4.73 3.08 0.01
N ILE A 336 -5.34 3.97 -0.78
CA ILE A 336 -5.13 5.41 -0.66
C ILE A 336 -6.31 5.98 0.12
N ASP A 337 -6.01 6.59 1.25
CA ASP A 337 -6.94 7.03 2.28
C ASP A 337 -6.66 8.50 2.65
N ALA A 338 -7.41 9.49 2.17
CA ALA A 338 -8.68 9.42 1.44
C ALA A 338 -8.58 9.88 -0.04
N PHE A 339 -9.71 9.87 -0.77
CA PHE A 339 -9.87 10.26 -2.17
C PHE A 339 -11.05 11.20 -2.40
N GLY A 340 -10.77 12.29 -3.09
CA GLY A 340 -11.76 13.17 -3.70
C GLY A 340 -12.31 14.23 -2.79
N PRO A 341 -13.00 15.24 -3.32
CA PRO A 341 -13.83 16.09 -2.49
C PRO A 341 -14.98 15.25 -1.93
N ARG A 342 -15.25 15.36 -0.62
CA ARG A 342 -16.51 14.87 -0.07
C ARG A 342 -17.62 15.76 -0.63
N THR A 343 -18.27 15.34 -1.72
CA THR A 343 -19.17 16.20 -2.50
C THR A 343 -20.31 16.81 -1.67
N GLU A 344 -20.75 16.14 -0.61
CA GLU A 344 -21.74 16.64 0.35
C GLU A 344 -21.18 17.64 1.38
N LEU A 345 -19.86 17.67 1.56
CA LEU A 345 -19.09 18.58 2.41
C LEU A 345 -18.38 19.64 1.55
N SER A 346 -19.16 20.32 0.73
CA SER A 346 -18.73 21.45 -0.09
C SER A 346 -19.81 22.53 -0.13
N GLY A 347 -19.39 23.75 -0.46
CA GLY A 347 -20.28 24.89 -0.53
C GLY A 347 -19.60 26.19 -0.96
N LYS A 348 -20.30 27.30 -0.77
CA LYS A 348 -19.91 28.64 -1.24
C LYS A 348 -19.95 29.66 -0.10
N ASN A 349 -19.34 30.81 -0.35
CA ASN A 349 -19.45 32.00 0.50
C ASN A 349 -18.95 31.78 1.94
N ALA A 350 -17.86 31.04 2.12
CA ALA A 350 -17.13 31.02 3.40
C ALA A 350 -16.55 32.42 3.66
N THR A 351 -16.69 32.92 4.89
CA THR A 351 -16.22 34.25 5.31
C THR A 351 -15.31 34.15 6.52
N VAL A 352 -14.34 35.05 6.64
CA VAL A 352 -13.49 35.14 7.84
C VAL A 352 -14.24 35.93 8.90
N VAL A 353 -14.45 35.31 10.07
CA VAL A 353 -15.13 35.95 11.21
C VAL A 353 -14.09 36.72 12.04
N ASN A 354 -13.04 36.03 12.48
CA ASN A 354 -11.90 36.62 13.17
C ASN A 354 -10.67 35.72 13.09
N GLY A 355 -9.62 36.18 12.40
CA GLY A 355 -8.34 35.46 12.35
C GLY A 355 -8.47 34.02 11.84
N ASP A 356 -8.40 33.05 12.76
CA ASP A 356 -8.45 31.61 12.46
C ASP A 356 -9.87 31.04 12.38
N MET A 357 -10.91 31.85 12.63
CA MET A 357 -12.30 31.41 12.56
C MET A 357 -12.96 31.83 11.26
N ILE A 358 -13.61 30.87 10.62
CA ILE A 358 -14.45 31.11 9.45
C ILE A 358 -15.89 30.73 9.72
N GLU A 359 -16.82 31.40 9.07
CA GLU A 359 -18.22 31.01 8.98
C GLU A 359 -18.46 30.35 7.63
N ILE A 360 -19.07 29.17 7.66
CA ILE A 360 -19.41 28.40 6.48
C ILE A 360 -20.79 28.85 6.00
N GLY A 361 -20.83 29.59 4.89
CA GLY A 361 -22.04 30.17 4.32
C GLY A 361 -23.01 29.11 3.77
N GLU A 362 -23.01 28.93 2.45
CA GLU A 362 -23.85 27.92 1.79
C GLU A 362 -23.22 26.53 1.94
N TRP A 363 -24.06 25.52 2.15
CA TRP A 363 -23.67 24.11 2.11
C TRP A 363 -24.72 23.28 1.39
N LYS A 364 -24.30 22.15 0.82
CA LYS A 364 -25.21 21.29 0.06
C LYS A 364 -26.17 20.52 0.95
N THR A 365 -25.72 19.84 2.01
CA THR A 365 -26.65 19.06 2.86
C THR A 365 -26.15 18.59 4.23
N ALA A 366 -24.84 18.59 4.55
CA ALA A 366 -24.35 17.71 5.62
C ALA A 366 -23.29 18.31 6.56
N PHE A 367 -23.46 19.54 7.08
CA PHE A 367 -22.49 20.16 8.01
C PHE A 367 -22.18 19.26 9.22
N GLU A 368 -23.16 18.51 9.70
CA GLU A 368 -23.03 17.56 10.80
C GLU A 368 -22.02 16.43 10.52
N LYS A 369 -21.70 16.16 9.25
CA LYS A 369 -20.75 15.12 8.84
C LYS A 369 -19.29 15.56 8.86
N LEU A 370 -19.01 16.83 9.19
CA LEU A 370 -17.66 17.33 9.41
C LEU A 370 -17.04 16.68 10.66
N ASN A 371 -15.79 16.26 10.55
CA ASN A 371 -15.01 15.82 11.69
C ASN A 371 -14.03 16.92 12.09
N LYS A 372 -13.80 17.10 13.39
CA LYS A 372 -12.54 17.71 13.84
C LYS A 372 -11.40 16.89 13.20
N TYR A 373 -10.31 17.54 12.81
CA TYR A 373 -9.18 16.97 12.04
C TYR A 373 -9.37 16.81 10.53
N ASP A 374 -10.55 17.06 9.98
CA ASP A 374 -10.67 17.19 8.53
C ASP A 374 -9.84 18.38 8.03
N THR A 375 -9.33 18.27 6.80
CA THR A 375 -8.74 19.40 6.08
C THR A 375 -9.83 20.11 5.29
N ILE A 376 -9.85 21.44 5.32
CA ILE A 376 -10.71 22.28 4.48
C ILE A 376 -9.87 22.98 3.42
N TYR A 377 -10.35 22.99 2.16
CA TYR A 377 -9.79 23.74 1.04
C TYR A 377 -10.64 24.98 0.76
N LEU A 378 -9.98 26.13 0.63
CA LEU A 378 -10.56 27.46 0.55
C LEU A 378 -9.96 28.22 -0.65
N PRO A 379 -10.36 27.93 -1.91
CA PRO A 379 -9.74 28.48 -3.12
C PRO A 379 -9.70 30.02 -3.21
N GLY A 380 -10.59 30.72 -2.50
CA GLY A 380 -10.61 32.17 -2.41
C GLY A 380 -9.59 32.77 -1.44
N ASP A 381 -8.86 31.93 -0.69
CA ASP A 381 -7.77 32.38 0.17
C ASP A 381 -6.58 32.91 -0.64
N THR A 382 -6.08 34.07 -0.26
CA THR A 382 -4.89 34.70 -0.83
C THR A 382 -3.70 34.71 0.13
N ALA A 383 -3.88 34.35 1.41
CA ALA A 383 -2.81 34.36 2.40
C ALA A 383 -1.95 33.10 2.36
N SER A 384 -2.55 31.94 2.05
CA SER A 384 -1.83 30.67 1.93
C SER A 384 -1.73 30.23 0.48
N ALA A 385 -0.51 29.97 0.00
CA ALA A 385 -0.31 29.34 -1.31
C ALA A 385 -1.05 28.00 -1.45
N ARG A 386 -1.20 27.27 -0.33
CA ARG A 386 -1.87 25.97 -0.28
C ARG A 386 -3.39 26.08 -0.20
N LYS A 387 -3.89 27.16 0.39
CA LYS A 387 -5.33 27.39 0.60
C LYS A 387 -6.04 26.25 1.36
N THR A 388 -5.31 25.43 2.10
CA THR A 388 -5.82 24.30 2.89
C THR A 388 -5.50 24.46 4.35
N TYR A 389 -6.45 24.12 5.23
CA TYR A 389 -6.34 24.27 6.68
C TYR A 389 -6.89 23.05 7.41
N PHE A 390 -6.35 22.74 8.58
CA PHE A 390 -6.97 21.78 9.50
C PHE A 390 -8.08 22.43 10.30
N ILE A 391 -9.17 21.70 10.48
CA ILE A 391 -10.25 22.06 11.39
C ILE A 391 -9.86 21.64 12.81
N LYS A 392 -9.55 22.64 13.66
CA LYS A 392 -9.27 22.47 15.09
C LYS A 392 -10.55 22.30 15.90
N GLU A 393 -11.60 23.01 15.49
CA GLU A 393 -12.87 23.10 16.22
C GLU A 393 -14.01 23.25 15.22
N ILE A 394 -15.14 22.59 15.52
CA ILE A 394 -16.41 22.75 14.82
C ILE A 394 -17.40 23.33 15.82
N ILE A 395 -18.07 24.42 15.45
CA ILE A 395 -19.11 25.08 16.24
C ILE A 395 -20.42 24.99 15.43
N PRO A 396 -21.16 23.86 15.51
CA PRO A 396 -22.30 23.61 14.62
C PRO A 396 -23.43 24.62 14.76
N ALA A 397 -23.71 25.07 15.98
CA ALA A 397 -24.77 26.04 16.25
C ALA A 397 -24.55 27.38 15.53
N GLU A 398 -23.29 27.76 15.31
CA GLU A 398 -22.89 29.01 14.67
C GLU A 398 -22.41 28.81 13.23
N LYS A 399 -22.35 27.55 12.75
CA LYS A 399 -21.80 27.21 11.43
C LYS A 399 -20.33 27.65 11.25
N ARG A 400 -19.58 27.66 12.35
CA ARG A 400 -18.20 28.15 12.36
C ARG A 400 -17.20 27.02 12.49
N LEU A 401 -16.05 27.23 11.87
CA LEU A 401 -14.88 26.37 11.99
C LEU A 401 -13.70 27.19 12.49
N ARG A 402 -12.96 26.66 13.47
CA ARG A 402 -11.64 27.18 13.84
C ARG A 402 -10.57 26.42 13.09
N LEU A 403 -9.64 27.14 12.49
CA LEU A 403 -8.62 26.61 11.61
C LEU A 403 -7.22 26.64 12.25
N ASN A 404 -6.28 25.88 11.70
CA ASN A 404 -4.87 25.96 12.08
C ASN A 404 -4.07 27.02 11.32
N GLY A 405 -4.72 28.09 10.87
CA GLY A 405 -4.09 29.20 10.16
C GLY A 405 -5.06 30.36 9.96
N LEU A 406 -4.58 31.42 9.33
CA LEU A 406 -5.29 32.69 9.16
C LEU A 406 -5.65 32.89 7.67
N PRO A 407 -6.77 32.36 7.17
CA PRO A 407 -7.19 32.62 5.80
C PRO A 407 -7.54 34.09 5.58
N VAL A 408 -7.35 34.58 4.35
CA VAL A 408 -7.75 35.92 3.93
C VAL A 408 -8.58 35.80 2.66
N PHE A 409 -9.85 36.20 2.74
CA PHE A 409 -10.77 36.20 1.60
C PHE A 409 -11.03 37.62 1.09
N GLY A 410 -11.30 37.72 -0.21
CA GLY A 410 -11.86 38.96 -0.79
C GLY A 410 -13.33 39.17 -0.41
N ALA A 411 -13.92 40.24 -0.95
CA ALA A 411 -15.32 40.62 -0.67
C ALA A 411 -16.36 39.52 -1.01
N ASN A 412 -16.03 38.61 -1.93
CA ASN A 412 -16.91 37.52 -2.35
C ASN A 412 -16.75 36.25 -1.47
N GLY A 413 -15.94 36.30 -0.41
CA GLY A 413 -15.63 35.13 0.40
C GLY A 413 -14.82 34.07 -0.36
N SER A 414 -14.97 32.82 0.03
CA SER A 414 -14.36 31.66 -0.63
C SER A 414 -15.39 30.56 -0.87
N GLU A 415 -15.28 29.85 -1.99
CA GLU A 415 -15.84 28.49 -2.02
C GLU A 415 -15.13 27.64 -0.98
N TRP A 416 -15.73 26.52 -0.58
CA TRP A 416 -15.10 25.62 0.35
C TRP A 416 -15.44 24.17 0.06
N SER A 417 -14.51 23.29 0.39
CA SER A 417 -14.72 21.86 0.35
C SER A 417 -13.87 21.18 1.39
N ILE A 418 -14.30 20.03 1.89
CA ILE A 418 -13.44 19.09 2.60
C ILE A 418 -12.80 18.20 1.54
N PRO A 419 -11.56 18.50 1.10
CA PRO A 419 -10.79 17.52 0.36
C PRO A 419 -10.67 16.28 1.24
N SER A 420 -10.82 15.12 0.63
CA SER A 420 -10.40 13.88 1.23
C SER A 420 -9.18 13.40 0.43
N GLY A 421 -8.02 13.42 1.10
CA GLY A 421 -6.70 13.02 0.62
C GLY A 421 -6.35 13.45 -0.80
N LEU A 422 -6.26 12.46 -1.70
CA LEU A 422 -5.89 12.64 -3.09
C LEU A 422 -7.12 13.10 -3.89
N SER A 423 -7.04 14.17 -4.68
CA SER A 423 -8.11 14.61 -5.59
C SER A 423 -8.59 13.48 -6.53
N GLY A 424 -9.87 13.49 -6.93
CA GLY A 424 -10.49 12.50 -7.82
C GLY A 424 -11.85 12.02 -7.30
N ASP A 425 -12.87 11.88 -8.12
CA ASP A 425 -14.22 11.48 -7.67
C ASP A 425 -14.34 9.98 -7.36
N LEU A 426 -14.78 9.60 -6.16
CA LEU A 426 -15.17 8.22 -5.91
C LEU A 426 -16.63 7.97 -6.29
N GLU A 427 -16.93 6.71 -6.64
CA GLU A 427 -18.31 6.27 -6.82
C GLU A 427 -19.07 6.48 -5.50
N LYS A 428 -20.24 7.10 -5.55
CA LYS A 428 -21.07 7.27 -4.35
C LYS A 428 -21.56 5.91 -3.89
N ILE A 429 -21.10 5.42 -2.72
CA ILE A 429 -21.82 4.31 -2.07
C ILE A 429 -22.89 4.90 -1.15
N LYS A 430 -24.09 4.32 -1.24
CA LYS A 430 -25.19 4.65 -0.33
C LYS A 430 -24.94 3.96 1.00
N TYR A 431 -24.50 4.71 2.00
CA TYR A 431 -24.38 4.23 3.36
C TYR A 431 -25.15 5.13 4.32
N LYS A 432 -25.64 4.54 5.41
CA LYS A 432 -26.18 5.29 6.55
C LYS A 432 -25.34 4.96 7.77
N LEU A 433 -24.19 5.64 7.83
CA LEU A 433 -23.36 5.65 9.02
C LEU A 433 -23.85 6.78 9.90
N GLY A 434 -24.39 6.42 11.06
CA GLY A 434 -24.70 7.40 12.10
C GLY A 434 -23.41 7.97 12.70
N PRO A 435 -23.50 9.11 13.41
CA PRO A 435 -22.36 9.64 14.14
C PRO A 435 -21.85 8.58 15.14
N GLY A 436 -20.54 8.38 15.21
CA GLY A 436 -19.88 7.55 16.21
C GLY A 436 -19.86 8.20 17.60
N GLY A 437 -20.98 8.80 18.02
CA GLY A 437 -21.07 9.67 19.20
C GLY A 437 -20.31 11.00 19.00
N PRO A 438 -19.53 11.48 19.99
CA PRO A 438 -18.84 12.79 19.92
C PRO A 438 -17.68 12.87 18.91
N LYS A 439 -17.45 11.81 18.13
CA LYS A 439 -16.28 11.66 17.25
C LYS A 439 -16.60 11.83 15.77
N GLY A 440 -17.81 12.29 15.48
CA GLY A 440 -18.29 12.57 14.13
C GLY A 440 -18.55 11.30 13.30
N PHE A 441 -18.41 11.43 11.98
CA PHE A 441 -18.88 10.45 11.00
C PHE A 441 -17.74 9.66 10.39
N ASP A 442 -17.95 8.35 10.27
CA ASP A 442 -17.15 7.50 9.39
C ASP A 442 -17.47 7.79 7.94
N HIS A 443 -16.43 7.72 7.12
CA HIS A 443 -16.53 7.91 5.69
C HIS A 443 -15.83 6.79 4.94
N TYR A 444 -16.42 6.39 3.82
CA TYR A 444 -15.81 5.47 2.88
C TYR A 444 -15.06 6.24 1.79
N ASP A 445 -14.13 7.09 2.20
CA ASP A 445 -13.39 7.94 1.27
C ASP A 445 -12.02 7.36 0.91
N GLY A 446 -11.59 6.28 1.54
CA GLY A 446 -10.45 5.51 1.09
C GLY A 446 -10.80 4.71 -0.17
N CYS A 447 -9.80 4.32 -0.94
CA CYS A 447 -10.00 3.39 -2.03
C CYS A 447 -8.81 2.43 -2.18
N MET A 448 -9.15 1.15 -2.19
CA MET A 448 -8.23 0.04 -2.31
C MET A 448 -8.22 -0.47 -3.75
N PHE A 449 -7.02 -0.52 -4.32
CA PHE A 449 -6.73 -1.12 -5.61
C PHE A 449 -6.08 -2.48 -5.39
N VAL A 450 -6.58 -3.52 -6.07
CA VAL A 450 -5.91 -4.83 -6.14
C VAL A 450 -5.11 -4.85 -7.43
N VAL A 451 -3.80 -4.88 -7.31
CA VAL A 451 -2.86 -4.94 -8.45
C VAL A 451 -2.27 -6.33 -8.52
N TYR A 452 -2.35 -6.95 -9.68
CA TYR A 452 -1.74 -8.26 -9.94
C TYR A 452 -1.45 -8.40 -11.44
N ASN A 453 -0.26 -8.92 -11.76
CA ASN A 453 0.18 -9.19 -13.13
C ASN A 453 -0.01 -7.99 -14.10
N GLN A 454 0.55 -6.82 -13.76
CA GLN A 454 0.46 -5.58 -14.56
C GLN A 454 -0.96 -5.05 -14.79
N GLN A 455 -1.90 -5.41 -13.94
CA GLN A 455 -3.27 -4.95 -14.08
C GLN A 455 -3.79 -4.50 -12.72
N VAL A 456 -4.52 -3.39 -12.74
CA VAL A 456 -5.43 -3.07 -11.65
C VAL A 456 -6.68 -3.92 -11.83
N ARG A 457 -6.74 -5.01 -11.07
CA ARG A 457 -7.77 -6.04 -11.14
C ARG A 457 -9.09 -5.55 -10.56
N GLN A 458 -9.01 -4.76 -9.51
CA GLN A 458 -10.17 -4.30 -8.76
C GLN A 458 -9.90 -2.94 -8.11
N LYS A 459 -10.96 -2.14 -7.95
CA LYS A 459 -10.98 -0.88 -7.19
C LYS A 459 -12.21 -0.85 -6.29
N ARG A 460 -12.06 -0.66 -4.97
CA ARG A 460 -13.18 -0.62 -4.02
C ARG A 460 -12.97 0.41 -2.92
N MET A 461 -14.04 1.12 -2.55
CA MET A 461 -13.98 2.10 -1.47
C MET A 461 -13.72 1.43 -0.12
N TRP A 462 -13.02 2.14 0.76
CA TRP A 462 -12.57 1.69 2.05
C TRP A 462 -12.77 2.79 3.09
N THR A 463 -12.92 2.43 4.36
CA THR A 463 -13.07 3.42 5.43
C THR A 463 -11.79 4.21 5.66
N SER A 464 -11.94 5.51 5.86
CA SER A 464 -10.89 6.39 6.34
C SER A 464 -10.78 6.39 7.86
N TYR A 465 -9.55 6.32 8.39
CA TYR A 465 -9.23 6.44 9.84
C TYR A 465 -10.21 5.71 10.77
N THR A 466 -10.05 4.40 10.91
CA THR A 466 -11.13 3.52 11.38
C THR A 466 -11.30 3.41 12.90
N SER A 467 -10.27 3.78 13.67
CA SER A 467 -10.30 3.68 15.13
C SER A 467 -10.94 4.90 15.77
N ARG A 468 -12.15 4.74 16.29
CA ARG A 468 -12.91 5.82 16.98
C ARG A 468 -13.30 5.45 18.41
N VAL A 469 -12.56 4.61 19.12
CA VAL A 469 -12.84 4.27 20.53
C VAL A 469 -12.03 5.23 21.43
N ASP A 470 -12.59 5.70 22.56
CA ASP A 470 -11.97 6.71 23.47
C ASP A 470 -12.11 6.29 24.93
N ASN A 471 -13.22 5.63 25.28
CA ASN A 471 -13.50 5.24 26.67
C ASN A 471 -13.13 3.79 27.03
N GLU A 472 -12.25 3.13 26.28
CA GLU A 472 -11.72 1.85 26.73
C GLU A 472 -10.46 2.09 27.55
N ALA A 473 -10.40 1.55 28.78
CA ALA A 473 -9.18 1.48 29.60
C ALA A 473 -7.99 0.84 28.86
N ASN A 474 -8.24 0.22 27.71
CA ASN A 474 -7.25 -0.33 26.81
C ASN A 474 -6.93 0.65 25.67
N ASN A 475 -5.90 1.49 25.87
CA ASN A 475 -5.39 2.46 24.90
C ASN A 475 -5.11 1.89 23.50
N ASN A 476 -4.90 0.57 23.38
CA ASN A 476 -4.63 -0.06 22.09
C ASN A 476 -5.81 0.14 21.12
N ASN A 477 -7.06 0.07 21.56
CA ASN A 477 -8.23 0.13 20.67
C ASN A 477 -8.56 1.53 20.14
N ARG A 478 -7.77 2.56 20.49
CA ARG A 478 -7.93 3.95 20.04
C ARG A 478 -7.12 4.29 18.80
N ARG A 479 -6.21 3.40 18.38
CA ARG A 479 -5.22 3.67 17.33
C ARG A 479 -5.61 3.04 16.00
N SER A 480 -5.38 3.75 14.91
CA SER A 480 -5.39 3.23 13.53
C SER A 480 -3.96 2.99 13.07
N ILE A 481 -3.73 2.06 12.15
CA ILE A 481 -2.38 1.81 11.59
C ILE A 481 -1.83 3.04 10.88
N GLN A 482 -0.51 3.23 10.87
CA GLN A 482 0.16 4.34 10.20
C GLN A 482 -0.08 4.31 8.68
N GLY A 483 -0.27 5.45 8.03
CA GLY A 483 -0.21 5.54 6.58
C GLY A 483 1.19 5.80 6.06
N ASN A 484 1.30 5.87 4.74
CA ASN A 484 2.52 6.11 3.97
C ASN A 484 3.59 5.03 4.19
N ILE A 485 3.16 3.78 4.39
CA ILE A 485 4.05 2.64 4.63
C ILE A 485 3.48 1.36 4.02
N ARG A 486 4.37 0.38 3.81
CA ARG A 486 4.03 -0.96 3.36
C ARG A 486 3.75 -1.89 4.54
N TYR A 487 2.75 -2.74 4.35
CA TYR A 487 2.30 -3.80 5.23
C TYR A 487 2.29 -5.14 4.50
N ASP A 488 2.30 -6.21 5.29
CA ASP A 488 2.03 -7.57 4.88
C ASP A 488 0.58 -7.94 5.21
N VAL A 489 -0.10 -8.60 4.29
CA VAL A 489 -1.51 -8.99 4.42
C VAL A 489 -1.65 -10.49 4.22
N PHE A 490 -2.30 -11.18 5.16
CA PHE A 490 -2.47 -12.64 5.12
C PHE A 490 -3.90 -13.03 5.42
N SER A 491 -4.41 -14.07 4.77
CA SER A 491 -5.71 -14.64 5.12
C SER A 491 -5.74 -15.06 6.60
N PHE A 492 -6.80 -14.64 7.28
CA PHE A 492 -6.97 -14.82 8.71
C PHE A 492 -8.36 -15.36 9.04
N PHE A 493 -8.40 -16.44 9.81
CA PHE A 493 -9.64 -16.97 10.35
C PHE A 493 -9.95 -16.29 11.68
N SER A 494 -10.99 -15.46 11.72
CA SER A 494 -11.45 -14.77 12.94
C SER A 494 -12.54 -15.57 13.64
N ASP A 495 -12.64 -15.49 14.96
CA ASP A 495 -13.73 -16.10 15.74
C ASP A 495 -15.08 -15.35 15.63
N GLY A 496 -15.08 -14.12 15.12
CA GLY A 496 -16.31 -13.33 14.93
C GLY A 496 -16.98 -13.56 13.58
N GLU A 497 -18.30 -13.77 13.57
CA GLU A 497 -19.09 -13.97 12.34
C GLU A 497 -19.00 -12.77 11.37
N TYR A 498 -18.95 -11.54 11.90
CA TYR A 498 -18.82 -10.31 11.12
C TYR A 498 -17.39 -10.06 10.56
N LYS A 499 -16.41 -10.86 10.98
CA LYS A 499 -15.00 -10.83 10.52
C LYS A 499 -14.59 -12.16 9.90
N ASN A 500 -15.56 -13.01 9.52
CA ASN A 500 -15.30 -14.32 8.99
C ASN A 500 -14.42 -14.24 7.74
N TYR A 501 -13.41 -15.11 7.68
CA TYR A 501 -12.47 -15.20 6.56
C TYR A 501 -11.91 -13.83 6.13
N SER A 502 -11.38 -13.08 7.11
CA SER A 502 -10.78 -11.75 6.95
C SER A 502 -9.32 -11.86 6.48
N PHE A 503 -8.65 -10.71 6.28
CA PHE A 503 -7.18 -10.68 6.17
C PHE A 503 -6.57 -9.93 7.35
N ALA A 504 -5.49 -10.43 7.94
CA ALA A 504 -4.70 -9.73 8.93
C ALA A 504 -3.70 -8.80 8.25
N ILE A 505 -3.61 -7.57 8.77
CA ILE A 505 -2.59 -6.60 8.39
C ILE A 505 -1.48 -6.65 9.44
N ARG A 506 -0.24 -6.75 8.99
CA ARG A 506 0.96 -6.73 9.83
C ARG A 506 1.97 -5.79 9.23
N ASN A 507 2.76 -5.12 10.06
CA ASN A 507 3.98 -4.53 9.54
C ASN A 507 5.02 -5.64 9.33
N ASN A 508 5.91 -5.44 8.37
CA ASN A 508 7.06 -6.32 8.12
C ASN A 508 7.98 -6.42 9.36
N GLU A 509 7.77 -5.58 10.36
CA GLU A 509 8.51 -5.53 11.62
C GLU A 509 7.96 -6.49 12.69
N SER A 510 6.76 -7.10 12.55
CA SER A 510 6.20 -7.97 13.61
C SER A 510 6.34 -9.47 13.29
N ALA A 511 7.45 -10.07 13.74
CA ALA A 511 7.67 -11.53 13.67
C ALA A 511 6.91 -12.34 14.74
N SER A 512 6.25 -11.68 15.70
CA SER A 512 5.49 -12.36 16.76
C SER A 512 4.12 -11.73 16.98
N GLY A 513 3.14 -12.40 16.38
CA GLY A 513 1.75 -12.11 16.58
C GLY A 513 1.20 -11.08 15.61
N ASP A 514 0.01 -10.66 15.95
CA ASP A 514 -0.87 -9.91 15.09
C ASP A 514 -0.82 -8.45 15.51
N LYS A 515 0.39 -7.89 15.52
CA LYS A 515 0.70 -6.54 16.01
C LYS A 515 1.17 -5.66 14.86
N VAL A 516 0.77 -4.39 14.90
CA VAL A 516 1.27 -3.30 14.07
C VAL A 516 1.90 -2.26 15.00
N PHE A 517 3.11 -1.81 14.69
CA PHE A 517 3.79 -0.73 15.42
C PHE A 517 3.39 0.64 14.82
N ASN A 518 3.68 1.70 15.57
CA ASN A 518 3.43 3.10 15.18
C ASN A 518 1.97 3.39 14.78
N ALA A 519 1.03 2.63 15.33
CA ALA A 519 -0.38 2.96 15.21
C ALA A 519 -0.65 4.28 15.95
N ARG A 520 -1.52 5.11 15.39
CA ARG A 520 -1.74 6.50 15.81
C ARG A 520 -3.16 6.73 16.28
N SER A 521 -3.32 7.52 17.31
CA SER A 521 -4.63 8.04 17.73
C SER A 521 -4.99 9.32 16.95
N TYR A 522 -5.67 9.16 15.82
CA TYR A 522 -6.00 10.28 14.94
C TYR A 522 -7.13 11.19 15.47
N PHE A 523 -7.96 10.69 16.39
CA PHE A 523 -9.11 11.45 16.92
C PHE A 523 -8.91 12.00 18.33
N ASP A 524 -7.70 11.81 18.87
CA ASP A 524 -7.31 12.31 20.19
C ASP A 524 -6.76 13.74 20.08
N THR A 525 -6.79 14.50 21.18
CA THR A 525 -6.21 15.86 21.24
C THR A 525 -4.71 15.87 21.01
N THR A 526 -4.04 14.75 21.33
CA THR A 526 -2.63 14.49 21.04
C THR A 526 -2.53 13.17 20.29
N THR A 527 -1.83 13.16 19.15
CA THR A 527 -1.49 11.90 18.49
C THR A 527 -0.41 11.20 19.27
N ASP A 528 -0.78 10.09 19.92
CA ASP A 528 0.15 9.17 20.56
C ASP A 528 0.45 8.01 19.60
N GLU A 529 1.69 7.55 19.62
CA GLU A 529 2.16 6.42 18.81
C GLU A 529 2.28 5.17 19.70
N GLY A 530 1.85 4.03 19.19
CA GLY A 530 2.10 2.78 19.89
C GLY A 530 1.74 1.54 19.12
N GLY A 531 1.82 0.41 19.81
CA GLY A 531 1.38 -0.86 19.26
C GLY A 531 -0.13 -0.91 19.12
N GLN A 532 -0.57 -1.60 18.09
CA GLN A 532 -1.96 -2.02 17.91
C GLN A 532 -1.98 -3.50 17.54
N ARG A 533 -3.04 -4.22 17.89
CA ARG A 533 -3.19 -5.64 17.56
C ARG A 533 -4.49 -5.90 16.80
N SER A 534 -4.54 -7.03 16.13
CA SER A 534 -5.78 -7.51 15.52
C SER A 534 -6.37 -6.59 14.48
N ILE A 535 -5.48 -5.98 13.71
CA ILE A 535 -5.82 -5.17 12.55
C ILE A 535 -6.16 -6.06 11.37
N ARG A 536 -7.33 -5.81 10.80
CA ARG A 536 -7.90 -6.64 9.76
C ARG A 536 -8.35 -5.81 8.57
N LEU A 537 -8.35 -6.43 7.40
CA LEU A 537 -9.25 -6.12 6.30
C LEU A 537 -10.49 -6.98 6.48
N HIS A 538 -11.65 -6.36 6.66
CA HIS A 538 -12.91 -7.10 6.81
C HIS A 538 -14.13 -6.26 6.42
N TYR A 539 -15.29 -6.92 6.46
CA TYR A 539 -16.57 -6.31 6.17
C TYR A 539 -16.91 -5.18 7.17
N GLY A 540 -17.22 -4.01 6.64
CA GLY A 540 -17.68 -2.83 7.39
C GLY A 540 -19.21 -2.75 7.42
N ASN A 541 -19.75 -2.19 8.49
CA ASN A 541 -21.19 -1.99 8.63
C ASN A 541 -21.71 -0.93 7.63
N THR A 542 -22.87 -1.14 7.02
CA THR A 542 -23.53 -0.15 6.12
C THR A 542 -24.67 0.61 6.78
N ASN A 543 -25.19 0.07 7.88
CA ASN A 543 -26.40 0.52 8.54
C ASN A 543 -26.16 0.54 10.05
N SER A 544 -25.62 1.66 10.54
CA SER A 544 -25.55 1.89 11.97
C SER A 544 -26.36 3.11 12.36
N ASN A 545 -27.48 2.87 13.04
CA ASN A 545 -28.26 3.97 13.60
C ASN A 545 -27.54 4.64 14.78
N ASN A 546 -26.59 3.97 15.46
CA ASN A 546 -25.99 4.45 16.72
C ASN A 546 -24.47 4.17 16.89
N GLY A 547 -23.69 4.03 15.81
CA GLY A 547 -22.24 3.90 15.95
C GLY A 547 -21.61 3.44 14.66
N GLY A 548 -20.80 4.29 14.02
CA GLY A 548 -20.21 4.10 12.69
C GLY A 548 -19.56 2.73 12.41
N THR A 549 -18.94 2.59 11.25
CA THR A 549 -18.10 1.42 10.93
C THR A 549 -16.98 1.13 11.92
N GLY A 550 -16.64 2.11 12.78
CA GLY A 550 -15.69 2.10 13.88
C GLY A 550 -15.19 0.71 14.24
N SER A 551 -14.13 0.28 13.58
CA SER A 551 -13.43 -0.94 13.89
C SER A 551 -12.17 -0.54 14.63
N LYS A 552 -11.84 -1.24 15.73
CA LYS A 552 -10.69 -0.97 16.62
C LYS A 552 -9.33 -0.98 15.87
N GLY A 553 -9.10 0.02 15.03
CA GLY A 553 -8.00 0.17 14.08
C GLY A 553 -8.06 -0.64 12.78
N CYS A 554 -9.07 -1.49 12.53
CA CYS A 554 -9.12 -2.31 11.30
C CYS A 554 -9.55 -1.47 10.09
N ASN A 555 -8.97 -1.69 8.92
CA ASN A 555 -9.42 -1.06 7.68
C ASN A 555 -10.63 -1.86 7.15
N VAL A 556 -11.81 -1.24 7.02
CA VAL A 556 -13.05 -1.97 6.67
C VAL A 556 -13.73 -1.46 5.41
N SER A 557 -14.54 -2.32 4.78
CA SER A 557 -15.39 -1.93 3.65
C SER A 557 -16.67 -2.75 3.59
N CYS A 558 -17.77 -2.11 3.21
CA CYS A 558 -18.99 -2.83 2.84
C CYS A 558 -18.82 -3.65 1.54
N LEU A 559 -17.78 -3.36 0.74
CA LEU A 559 -17.41 -4.08 -0.47
C LEU A 559 -16.24 -5.05 -0.24
N TYR A 560 -15.93 -5.37 1.03
CA TYR A 560 -14.83 -6.25 1.42
C TYR A 560 -14.82 -7.60 0.65
N TYR A 561 -15.99 -8.22 0.47
CA TYR A 561 -16.09 -9.53 -0.18
C TYR A 561 -15.71 -9.52 -1.66
N ASP A 562 -15.79 -8.36 -2.33
CA ASP A 562 -15.35 -8.22 -3.71
C ASP A 562 -13.80 -8.25 -3.77
N VAL A 563 -13.14 -7.56 -2.84
CA VAL A 563 -11.67 -7.60 -2.71
C VAL A 563 -11.21 -8.99 -2.32
N ARG A 564 -11.90 -9.66 -1.39
CA ARG A 564 -11.59 -11.05 -1.01
C ARG A 564 -11.70 -12.00 -2.20
N SER A 565 -12.75 -11.85 -3.02
CA SER A 565 -12.96 -12.71 -4.18
C SER A 565 -11.88 -12.51 -5.23
N GLU A 566 -11.44 -11.26 -5.46
CA GLU A 566 -10.32 -10.99 -6.37
C GLU A 566 -9.00 -11.58 -5.86
N LEU A 567 -8.73 -11.49 -4.56
CA LEU A 567 -7.55 -12.12 -3.95
C LEU A 567 -7.60 -13.64 -4.03
N ILE A 568 -8.79 -14.24 -3.93
CA ILE A 568 -9.00 -15.67 -4.19
C ILE A 568 -8.69 -15.99 -5.65
N ASP A 569 -9.19 -15.22 -6.64
CA ASP A 569 -8.88 -15.45 -8.06
C ASP A 569 -7.38 -15.40 -8.34
N CYS A 570 -6.68 -14.40 -7.80
CA CYS A 570 -5.23 -14.29 -7.92
C CYS A 570 -4.52 -15.52 -7.32
N TYR A 571 -4.93 -15.95 -6.11
CA TYR A 571 -4.40 -17.15 -5.47
C TYR A 571 -4.65 -18.40 -6.30
N GLN A 572 -5.87 -18.60 -6.83
CA GLN A 572 -6.22 -19.78 -7.60
C GLN A 572 -5.42 -19.88 -8.91
N ARG A 573 -5.15 -18.75 -9.58
CA ARG A 573 -4.26 -18.71 -10.76
C ARG A 573 -2.85 -19.18 -10.41
N MET A 574 -2.29 -18.66 -9.32
CA MET A 574 -0.96 -19.07 -8.86
C MET A 574 -0.95 -20.55 -8.46
N HIS A 575 -1.97 -20.98 -7.71
CA HIS A 575 -2.12 -22.36 -7.25
C HIS A 575 -2.22 -23.34 -8.43
N GLN A 576 -3.02 -23.00 -9.44
CA GLN A 576 -3.13 -23.79 -10.66
C GLN A 576 -1.81 -23.82 -11.44
N GLY A 577 -1.09 -22.71 -11.54
CA GLY A 577 0.21 -22.69 -12.22
C GLY A 577 1.28 -23.52 -11.50
N VAL A 578 1.26 -23.58 -10.17
CA VAL A 578 2.23 -24.35 -9.36
C VAL A 578 1.86 -25.83 -9.28
N TYR A 579 0.60 -26.14 -8.96
CA TYR A 579 0.16 -27.51 -8.63
C TYR A 579 -0.67 -28.18 -9.74
N GLY A 580 -1.03 -27.46 -10.81
CA GLY A 580 -1.82 -28.00 -11.93
C GLY A 580 -3.34 -28.10 -11.65
N HIS A 581 -3.80 -27.67 -10.47
CA HIS A 581 -5.22 -27.65 -10.10
C HIS A 581 -5.54 -26.47 -9.17
N ILE A 582 -6.82 -26.16 -8.97
CA ILE A 582 -7.27 -25.14 -8.00
C ILE A 582 -7.31 -25.72 -6.57
N ASP A 583 -7.25 -24.87 -5.55
CA ASP A 583 -7.54 -25.23 -4.15
C ASP A 583 -9.06 -25.22 -3.94
N VAL A 584 -9.66 -26.41 -3.86
CA VAL A 584 -11.11 -26.58 -3.76
C VAL A 584 -11.70 -26.00 -2.48
N GLU A 585 -10.94 -25.93 -1.38
CA GLU A 585 -11.41 -25.38 -0.11
C GLU A 585 -11.49 -23.86 -0.19
N ILE A 586 -10.44 -23.22 -0.68
CA ILE A 586 -10.44 -21.77 -0.91
C ILE A 586 -11.52 -21.36 -1.93
N GLN A 587 -11.78 -22.20 -2.93
CA GLN A 587 -12.80 -21.95 -3.95
C GLN A 587 -14.21 -21.85 -3.37
N LYS A 588 -14.52 -22.50 -2.24
CA LYS A 588 -15.84 -22.40 -1.59
C LYS A 588 -16.22 -20.95 -1.27
N LEU A 589 -15.25 -20.09 -0.99
CA LEU A 589 -15.44 -18.68 -0.64
C LEU A 589 -15.49 -17.71 -1.83
N PHE A 590 -15.15 -18.16 -3.04
CA PHE A 590 -15.13 -17.32 -4.23
C PHE A 590 -16.52 -16.74 -4.52
N ASN A 591 -16.61 -15.43 -4.70
CA ASN A 591 -17.85 -14.67 -4.91
C ASN A 591 -18.91 -14.77 -3.81
N LYS A 592 -18.59 -15.36 -2.64
CA LYS A 592 -19.52 -15.43 -1.51
C LYS A 592 -19.57 -14.12 -0.74
N LYS A 593 -20.77 -13.64 -0.42
CA LYS A 593 -20.99 -12.44 0.41
C LYS A 593 -20.98 -12.79 1.90
N HIS A 594 -21.26 -11.82 2.76
CA HIS A 594 -21.21 -11.95 4.24
C HIS A 594 -22.01 -13.15 4.76
N ASN A 595 -23.30 -13.20 4.44
CA ASN A 595 -24.20 -14.25 4.94
C ASN A 595 -23.82 -15.64 4.44
N GLU A 596 -23.47 -15.77 3.16
CA GLU A 596 -23.05 -17.05 2.57
C GLU A 596 -21.72 -17.55 3.17
N SER A 597 -20.78 -16.63 3.40
CA SER A 597 -19.54 -16.94 4.13
C SER A 597 -19.84 -17.37 5.58
N GLY A 598 -20.89 -16.83 6.19
CA GLY A 598 -21.36 -17.24 7.51
C GLY A 598 -21.88 -18.67 7.54
N ILE A 599 -22.46 -19.15 6.43
CA ILE A 599 -22.92 -20.54 6.27
C ILE A 599 -21.72 -21.49 6.17
N ILE A 600 -20.76 -21.20 5.28
CA ILE A 600 -19.51 -21.99 5.08
C ILE A 600 -18.72 -22.14 6.38
N ARG A 601 -18.78 -21.14 7.26
CA ARG A 601 -18.14 -21.18 8.56
C ARG A 601 -18.77 -22.19 9.54
N LYS A 602 -20.06 -22.46 9.42
CA LYS A 602 -20.76 -23.32 10.38
C LYS A 602 -20.41 -24.77 10.11
N GLU A 603 -19.96 -25.47 11.14
CA GLU A 603 -19.71 -26.92 11.09
C GLU A 603 -21.01 -27.69 10.84
N LYS A 604 -22.12 -27.21 11.42
CA LYS A 604 -23.43 -27.83 11.29
C LYS A 604 -24.49 -26.83 10.84
N LEU A 605 -25.37 -27.28 9.97
CA LEU A 605 -26.53 -26.53 9.52
C LEU A 605 -27.80 -27.06 10.16
N LYS A 606 -28.69 -26.13 10.48
CA LYS A 606 -30.01 -26.42 11.03
C LYS A 606 -30.97 -26.72 9.88
N LYS A 607 -31.52 -27.92 9.84
CA LYS A 607 -32.47 -28.38 8.82
C LYS A 607 -33.76 -28.87 9.48
N LYS A 608 -34.91 -28.61 8.86
CA LYS A 608 -36.18 -29.14 9.35
C LYS A 608 -36.45 -30.51 8.75
N VAL A 609 -36.60 -31.53 9.60
CA VAL A 609 -37.06 -32.88 9.23
C VAL A 609 -38.34 -33.15 10.01
N ASN A 610 -39.46 -33.35 9.30
CA ASN A 610 -40.79 -33.54 9.90
C ASN A 610 -41.19 -32.44 10.90
N GLY A 611 -40.83 -31.18 10.63
CA GLY A 611 -41.11 -30.04 11.50
C GLY A 611 -40.19 -29.90 12.71
N VAL A 612 -39.28 -30.85 12.94
CA VAL A 612 -38.25 -30.81 13.99
C VAL A 612 -36.94 -30.31 13.43
N ASP A 613 -36.27 -29.44 14.17
CA ASP A 613 -34.94 -28.96 13.81
C ASP A 613 -33.89 -30.05 14.10
N VAL A 614 -33.19 -30.48 13.06
CA VAL A 614 -32.07 -31.44 13.10
C VAL A 614 -30.79 -30.70 12.67
N MET A 615 -29.67 -31.03 13.32
CA MET A 615 -28.35 -30.49 12.95
C MET A 615 -27.65 -31.51 12.04
N GLU A 616 -27.36 -31.13 10.80
CA GLU A 616 -26.59 -31.93 9.84
C GLU A 616 -25.21 -31.31 9.64
N ASP A 617 -24.21 -32.14 9.35
CA ASP A 617 -22.87 -31.67 9.01
C ASP A 617 -22.93 -30.82 7.73
N ASN A 618 -22.22 -29.70 7.73
CA ASN A 618 -22.15 -28.81 6.58
C ASN A 618 -21.10 -29.32 5.59
N PRO A 619 -21.46 -29.81 4.40
CA PRO A 619 -20.48 -30.29 3.41
C PRO A 619 -19.57 -29.16 2.91
N ASP A 620 -20.04 -27.91 2.99
CA ASP A 620 -19.27 -26.73 2.63
C ASP A 620 -18.49 -26.16 3.82
N HIS A 621 -18.43 -26.86 4.96
CA HIS A 621 -17.64 -26.39 6.09
C HIS A 621 -16.17 -26.26 5.70
N MET A 622 -15.62 -25.06 5.89
CA MET A 622 -14.19 -24.81 5.69
C MET A 622 -13.52 -24.58 7.04
N LEU A 623 -12.48 -25.37 7.35
CA LEU A 623 -11.77 -25.30 8.61
C LEU A 623 -10.88 -24.04 8.67
N ALA A 624 -10.47 -23.67 9.88
CA ALA A 624 -9.56 -22.55 10.07
C ALA A 624 -8.21 -22.76 9.35
N VAL A 625 -7.72 -23.99 9.29
CA VAL A 625 -6.45 -24.36 8.62
C VAL A 625 -6.54 -24.22 7.10
N ASP A 626 -7.72 -24.40 6.53
CA ASP A 626 -7.94 -24.31 5.08
C ASP A 626 -7.97 -22.87 4.57
N TRP A 627 -8.11 -21.88 5.47
CA TRP A 627 -8.09 -20.45 5.12
C TRP A 627 -6.83 -19.75 5.59
N LYS A 628 -6.42 -19.99 6.84
CA LYS A 628 -5.43 -19.17 7.55
C LYS A 628 -4.06 -19.28 6.88
N PHE A 629 -3.45 -18.13 6.57
CA PHE A 629 -2.16 -17.97 5.90
C PHE A 629 -2.07 -18.46 4.44
N LYS A 630 -3.12 -18.99 3.84
CA LYS A 630 -3.14 -19.42 2.43
C LYS A 630 -2.86 -18.31 1.43
N ILE A 631 -3.53 -17.17 1.60
CA ILE A 631 -3.45 -16.03 0.69
C ILE A 631 -2.56 -14.97 1.33
N TYR A 632 -1.55 -14.52 0.59
CA TYR A 632 -0.67 -13.43 0.97
C TYR A 632 -0.72 -12.31 -0.07
N ALA A 633 -0.62 -11.07 0.41
CA ALA A 633 -0.49 -9.88 -0.40
C ALA A 633 0.40 -8.85 0.31
N LYS A 634 1.01 -7.96 -0.46
CA LYS A 634 1.62 -6.73 0.06
C LYS A 634 0.56 -5.65 0.08
N MET A 635 0.58 -4.72 1.04
CA MET A 635 -0.32 -3.58 1.08
C MET A 635 0.43 -2.28 1.29
N TRP A 636 0.30 -1.32 0.37
CA TRP A 636 0.66 0.06 0.63
C TRP A 636 -0.56 0.80 1.16
N LEU A 637 -0.50 1.27 2.40
CA LEU A 637 -1.48 2.22 2.91
C LEU A 637 -0.92 3.62 2.72
N ILE A 638 -1.52 4.42 1.87
CA ILE A 638 -1.12 5.79 1.57
C ILE A 638 -2.13 6.73 2.20
N ARG A 639 -1.66 7.63 3.04
CA ARG A 639 -2.49 8.66 3.66
C ARG A 639 -1.97 10.03 3.31
N PRO A 640 -2.47 10.64 2.22
CA PRO A 640 -2.04 11.96 1.80
C PRO A 640 -2.21 13.01 2.91
N ASP A 641 -3.30 12.94 3.66
CA ASP A 641 -3.63 13.92 4.71
C ASP A 641 -2.98 13.62 6.06
N GLU A 642 -2.27 12.49 6.17
CA GLU A 642 -1.56 12.19 7.40
C GLU A 642 -0.44 13.20 7.61
N ARG A 643 -0.59 14.00 8.68
CA ARG A 643 0.46 14.87 9.19
C ARG A 643 0.92 14.29 10.51
N HIS A 644 2.21 14.03 10.63
CA HIS A 644 2.78 13.74 11.93
C HIS A 644 2.58 15.00 12.77
N ASN A 645 1.91 14.88 13.92
CA ASN A 645 1.76 15.98 14.88
C ASN A 645 3.09 16.28 15.61
N GLY A 646 4.20 16.28 14.87
CA GLY A 646 5.35 17.07 15.25
C GLY A 646 4.93 18.51 15.08
N HIS A 647 4.75 19.22 16.19
CA HIS A 647 4.32 20.61 16.31
C HIS A 647 2.82 20.83 16.57
N ASN A 648 2.40 20.49 17.80
CA ASN A 648 1.95 21.60 18.64
C ASN A 648 3.10 22.61 18.72
N LEU A 649 3.19 23.53 17.76
CA LEU A 649 3.76 24.85 18.01
C LEU A 649 2.73 25.55 18.89
N SER A 650 2.81 25.29 20.19
CA SER A 650 2.49 26.30 21.19
C SER A 650 3.54 27.39 21.13
#